data_AF-A0A7G8X7L7-F1
#
_entry.id   AF-A0A7G8X7L7-F1
#
_cell.length_a   1.000
_cell.length_b   1.000
_cell.length_c   1.000
_cell.angle_alpha   90.00
_cell.angle_beta   90.00
_cell.angle_gamma   90.00
#
_symmetry.space_group_name_H-M   'P 1'
#
loop_
_entity.id
_entity.type
_entity.pdbx_description
1 polymer ?
#
loop_
_entity_poly.entity_id
_entity_poly.type
_entity_poly.pdbx_seq_one_letter_code
_entity_poly.pdbx_strand_id
1 'polypeptide(L)'
;MGKSITVKAETIEEAVRLALSITELKLEEVHIEVLSNPRKNLFGLRKTLAEVNVTQIIESPSATKKTQDRNLAIEQYLDRLVPTEGTNREWNDAQPLGGLSSAISKVAGARISNEKIDIQFLGKKYPIVVPGSNVNFSINGKQIKRQTIISPGDKVEVTVSDGLIPPHFEIQLIEHDMLAMLIFTPGKKVKHTLRDTEFEQVLHIEADEEIEYYNDLDPQVIVEHLKSLGIQKGLLFPAIKKVTDAIKPFETIVAKGVPPIEGLDGDLEMHIDYQEKTPGELEKVDFHEMNLIVSVEAGQVIATYIPPVQGTPGSSLLGKAIPVKKANDIVLRLGVNVTQVDNDIVAAISGKPSVEWRNKLVKIDINHEFHHQGEVDMASGNIRFEGNVSIQGNIQPSMFVGATGTVNIGGSVTKATIHAMKSAVVKGNVFSSTISVGQHEFIIGELTTQLSEIKGYLELIQAAIQQILLIRGETDDSLSSAELNHLIRLLLEKKYTAFQDLNRHFLQKVKNHSLQLPVEWSEMAAKLYEVFITSENKQLKDMGGFELLIGEVKTLVELYGEKAAPKLYLSVPYAINSVLYSNGNIEVTSKGLYHSSVTAGHDIKVRGVCRGGEIIAANKISLQNTGSVNLIKTVVRTGEKGNITIGHAHAGTEIHVGNRSYTFTANEMGVFARLDDEGMLLIK
;
A
#
# COMPACT_ATOMS: atom_id res chain seq x y z
N MET A 1 16.53 -10.89 -16.25
CA MET A 1 15.14 -10.84 -15.75
C MET A 1 14.27 -11.54 -16.78
N GLY A 2 13.52 -12.57 -16.40
CA GLY A 2 12.62 -13.28 -17.32
C GLY A 2 11.44 -12.39 -17.72
N LYS A 3 10.81 -12.66 -18.87
CA LYS A 3 9.56 -12.00 -19.23
C LYS A 3 8.51 -12.31 -18.16
N SER A 4 7.86 -11.29 -17.61
CA SER A 4 6.76 -11.42 -16.65
C SER A 4 5.58 -10.57 -17.13
N ILE A 5 4.37 -11.11 -17.09
CA ILE A 5 3.14 -10.40 -17.47
C ILE A 5 1.99 -10.75 -16.54
N THR A 6 1.21 -9.75 -16.16
CA THR A 6 -0.03 -9.92 -15.39
C THR A 6 -1.23 -9.70 -16.31
N VAL A 7 -2.19 -10.63 -16.29
CA VAL A 7 -3.38 -10.61 -17.15
C VAL A 7 -4.64 -10.84 -16.34
N LYS A 8 -5.72 -10.13 -16.71
CA LYS A 8 -7.06 -10.25 -16.11
C LYS A 8 -8.06 -10.88 -17.08
N ALA A 9 -8.81 -11.90 -16.66
CA ALA A 9 -9.85 -12.55 -17.48
C ALA A 9 -11.02 -13.08 -16.63
N GLU A 10 -12.10 -13.60 -17.25
CA GLU A 10 -13.26 -14.10 -16.49
C GLU A 10 -12.94 -15.39 -15.73
N THR A 11 -11.97 -16.18 -16.20
CA THR A 11 -11.47 -17.39 -15.54
C THR A 11 -9.94 -17.40 -15.44
N ILE A 12 -9.40 -18.23 -14.56
CA ILE A 12 -7.95 -18.40 -14.40
C ILE A 12 -7.36 -19.01 -15.68
N GLU A 13 -8.05 -19.98 -16.28
CA GLU A 13 -7.63 -20.65 -17.52
C GLU A 13 -7.55 -19.66 -18.70
N GLU A 14 -8.51 -18.73 -18.81
CA GLU A 14 -8.48 -17.68 -19.83
C GLU A 14 -7.32 -16.69 -19.61
N ALA A 15 -7.08 -16.29 -18.35
CA ALA A 15 -5.99 -15.38 -18.00
C ALA A 15 -4.62 -16.00 -18.32
N VAL A 16 -4.44 -17.29 -17.99
CA VAL A 16 -3.23 -18.04 -18.33
C VAL A 16 -3.06 -18.17 -19.84
N ARG A 17 -4.13 -18.52 -20.58
CA ARG A 17 -4.06 -18.67 -22.04
C ARG A 17 -3.71 -17.36 -22.74
N LEU A 18 -4.29 -16.24 -22.29
CA LEU A 18 -3.97 -14.90 -22.77
C LEU A 18 -2.51 -14.55 -22.48
N ALA A 19 -2.04 -14.77 -21.25
CA ALA A 19 -0.66 -14.51 -20.86
C ALA A 19 0.36 -15.33 -21.68
N LEU A 20 0.08 -16.61 -21.95
CA LEU A 20 0.90 -17.45 -22.82
C LEU A 20 0.89 -16.97 -24.28
N SER A 21 -0.27 -16.53 -24.78
CA SER A 21 -0.38 -15.99 -26.14
C SER A 21 0.39 -14.68 -26.34
N ILE A 22 0.45 -13.82 -25.31
CA ILE A 22 1.17 -12.54 -25.36
C ILE A 22 2.69 -12.75 -25.23
N THR A 23 3.11 -13.74 -24.44
CA THR A 23 4.52 -14.01 -24.18
C THR A 23 5.17 -14.94 -25.21
N GLU A 24 4.36 -15.64 -26.02
CA GLU A 24 4.76 -16.71 -26.94
C GLU A 24 5.47 -17.88 -26.24
N LEU A 25 5.19 -18.10 -24.95
CA LEU A 25 5.77 -19.16 -24.14
C LEU A 25 4.81 -20.36 -24.03
N LYS A 26 5.35 -21.54 -23.75
CA LYS A 26 4.54 -22.72 -23.42
C LYS A 26 4.25 -22.79 -21.92
N LEU A 27 3.18 -23.50 -21.55
CA LEU A 27 2.77 -23.69 -20.14
C LEU A 27 3.89 -24.29 -19.27
N GLU A 28 4.74 -25.12 -19.87
CA GLU A 28 5.90 -25.80 -19.25
C GLU A 28 7.08 -24.85 -18.97
N GLU A 29 7.11 -23.68 -19.61
CA GLU A 29 8.23 -22.72 -19.59
C GLU A 29 7.97 -21.55 -18.63
N VAL A 30 6.86 -21.59 -17.88
CA VAL A 30 6.39 -20.47 -17.06
C VAL A 30 5.96 -20.91 -15.66
N HIS A 31 6.22 -20.03 -14.69
CA HIS A 31 5.61 -20.08 -13.37
C HIS A 31 4.36 -19.20 -13.37
N ILE A 32 3.24 -19.77 -12.92
CA ILE A 32 1.93 -19.10 -12.85
C ILE A 32 1.60 -18.84 -11.39
N GLU A 33 1.31 -17.58 -11.09
CA GLU A 33 0.85 -17.13 -9.78
C GLU A 33 -0.55 -16.51 -9.94
N VAL A 34 -1.53 -17.06 -9.22
CA VAL A 34 -2.90 -16.51 -9.21
C VAL A 34 -2.99 -15.45 -8.12
N LEU A 35 -3.07 -14.18 -8.53
CA LEU A 35 -3.15 -13.03 -7.62
C LEU A 35 -4.57 -12.82 -7.09
N SER A 36 -5.60 -13.12 -7.90
CA SER A 36 -6.98 -13.09 -7.43
C SER A 36 -7.88 -14.12 -8.14
N ASN A 37 -8.77 -14.75 -7.36
CA ASN A 37 -9.77 -15.69 -7.87
C ASN A 37 -11.04 -14.94 -8.33
N PRO A 38 -11.68 -15.38 -9.42
CA PRO A 38 -12.91 -14.78 -9.88
C PRO A 38 -14.04 -15.04 -8.87
N ARG A 39 -14.76 -14.00 -8.46
CA ARG A 39 -15.93 -14.11 -7.57
C ARG A 39 -17.16 -13.48 -8.22
N LYS A 40 -18.31 -14.15 -8.02
CA LYS A 40 -19.65 -13.61 -8.30
C LYS A 40 -20.39 -13.47 -6.97
N ASN A 41 -20.85 -12.27 -6.63
CA ASN A 41 -21.78 -12.09 -5.52
C ASN A 41 -23.17 -12.63 -5.90
N LEU A 42 -23.95 -13.08 -4.90
CA LEU A 42 -25.27 -13.76 -5.02
C LEU A 42 -26.33 -13.04 -5.88
N PHE A 43 -26.10 -11.77 -6.25
CA PHE A 43 -27.04 -10.96 -7.05
C PHE A 43 -26.46 -10.45 -8.38
N GLY A 44 -25.31 -10.96 -8.85
CA GLY A 44 -24.85 -10.76 -10.24
C GLY A 44 -24.42 -9.34 -10.67
N LEU A 45 -24.43 -8.36 -9.76
CA LEU A 45 -24.24 -6.93 -10.08
C LEU A 45 -22.78 -6.46 -10.11
N ARG A 46 -21.80 -7.27 -9.68
CA ARG A 46 -20.36 -6.95 -9.81
C ARG A 46 -19.56 -8.26 -9.92
N LYS A 47 -18.79 -8.43 -11.01
CA LYS A 47 -17.86 -9.55 -11.22
C LYS A 47 -16.45 -9.08 -10.86
N THR A 48 -15.71 -9.84 -10.06
CA THR A 48 -14.24 -9.68 -9.97
C THR A 48 -13.61 -10.64 -10.98
N LEU A 49 -12.72 -10.12 -11.84
CA LEU A 49 -11.97 -10.91 -12.81
C LEU A 49 -10.87 -11.71 -12.09
N ALA A 50 -10.48 -12.84 -12.65
CA ALA A 50 -9.29 -13.57 -12.25
C ALA A 50 -8.05 -12.76 -12.67
N GLU A 51 -7.07 -12.62 -11.79
CA GLU A 51 -5.80 -11.97 -12.10
C GLU A 51 -4.65 -12.96 -11.93
N VAL A 52 -3.86 -13.13 -12.98
CA VAL A 52 -2.80 -14.14 -13.03
C VAL A 52 -1.51 -13.49 -13.51
N ASN A 53 -0.43 -13.71 -12.78
CA ASN A 53 0.92 -13.36 -13.17
C ASN A 53 1.64 -14.56 -13.75
N VAL A 54 2.26 -14.41 -14.92
CA VAL A 54 3.00 -15.47 -15.62
C VAL A 54 4.42 -15.01 -15.83
N THR A 55 5.37 -15.78 -15.27
CA THR A 55 6.80 -15.44 -15.28
C THR A 55 7.60 -16.56 -15.94
N GLN A 56 8.47 -16.23 -16.89
CA GLN A 56 9.32 -17.20 -17.56
C GLN A 56 10.30 -17.88 -16.59
N ILE A 57 10.36 -19.22 -16.64
CA ILE A 57 11.34 -20.01 -15.90
C ILE A 57 12.68 -19.92 -16.64
N ILE A 58 13.73 -19.43 -15.96
CA ILE A 58 15.10 -19.41 -16.49
C ILE A 58 15.86 -20.56 -15.82
N GLU A 59 16.10 -21.65 -16.53
CA GLU A 59 16.95 -22.73 -16.02
C GLU A 59 18.44 -22.39 -16.18
N SER A 60 19.19 -22.44 -15.06
CA SER A 60 20.65 -22.62 -15.04
C SER A 60 20.96 -24.00 -14.45
N PRO A 61 21.99 -24.72 -14.93
CA PRO A 61 22.08 -26.15 -14.75
C PRO A 61 22.73 -26.53 -13.42
N SER A 62 22.04 -27.28 -12.56
CA SER A 62 22.61 -28.44 -11.84
C SER A 62 21.61 -29.11 -10.88
N ALA A 63 21.82 -30.42 -10.72
CA ALA A 63 21.38 -31.30 -9.61
C ALA A 63 20.11 -32.15 -9.82
N THR A 64 20.33 -33.25 -10.54
CA THR A 64 19.53 -34.49 -10.60
C THR A 64 19.38 -35.25 -9.27
N LYS A 65 18.28 -36.05 -9.23
CA LYS A 65 18.00 -37.30 -8.46
C LYS A 65 17.48 -37.08 -7.03
N LYS A 66 16.45 -37.77 -6.52
CA LYS A 66 15.81 -39.09 -6.78
C LYS A 66 14.47 -39.03 -6.00
N THR A 67 13.33 -39.65 -6.35
CA THR A 67 12.96 -41.08 -6.22
C THR A 67 11.48 -41.12 -6.64
N GLN A 68 11.05 -41.80 -7.70
CA GLN A 68 10.56 -43.20 -7.72
C GLN A 68 9.51 -43.48 -6.63
N ASP A 69 8.22 -43.61 -6.97
CA ASP A 69 7.63 -44.92 -7.30
C ASP A 69 6.11 -44.88 -7.59
N ARG A 70 5.71 -45.75 -8.53
CA ARG A 70 4.47 -46.54 -8.62
C ARG A 70 3.12 -45.90 -8.97
N ASN A 71 2.70 -46.04 -10.24
CA ASN A 71 1.88 -47.17 -10.75
C ASN A 71 1.51 -46.91 -12.23
N LEU A 72 1.97 -47.76 -13.17
CA LEU A 72 1.24 -48.89 -13.77
C LEU A 72 0.03 -48.41 -14.62
N ALA A 73 0.24 -48.08 -15.90
CA ALA A 73 0.20 -48.97 -17.07
C ALA A 73 -1.20 -49.50 -17.41
N ILE A 74 -1.59 -49.23 -18.67
CA ILE A 74 -2.34 -50.03 -19.67
C ILE A 74 -2.98 -48.99 -20.60
N GLU A 75 -2.28 -48.60 -21.67
CA GLU A 75 -2.43 -49.16 -23.02
C GLU A 75 -3.89 -49.12 -23.49
N GLN A 76 -4.22 -48.17 -24.36
CA GLN A 76 -4.37 -48.47 -25.78
C GLN A 76 -5.32 -49.65 -26.02
N TYR A 77 -6.60 -49.34 -26.19
CA TYR A 77 -7.42 -49.92 -27.25
C TYR A 77 -8.76 -49.16 -27.33
N LEU A 78 -9.17 -48.88 -28.57
CA LEU A 78 -10.57 -48.82 -29.04
C LEU A 78 -11.39 -47.65 -28.51
N ASP A 79 -11.53 -46.57 -29.25
CA ASP A 79 -12.36 -46.51 -30.47
C ASP A 79 -13.78 -47.06 -30.24
N ARG A 80 -14.72 -46.11 -30.15
CA ARG A 80 -16.19 -46.17 -30.20
C ARG A 80 -16.94 -46.72 -29.00
N LEU A 81 -17.69 -45.84 -28.33
CA LEU A 81 -19.04 -46.14 -27.82
C LEU A 81 -19.97 -44.92 -27.90
N VAL A 82 -20.80 -44.93 -28.93
CA VAL A 82 -22.25 -44.61 -28.92
C VAL A 82 -22.89 -45.90 -29.47
N PRO A 83 -24.13 -46.36 -29.13
CA PRO A 83 -25.19 -45.86 -28.22
C PRO A 83 -25.88 -46.95 -27.33
N THR A 84 -26.85 -46.50 -26.51
CA THR A 84 -28.14 -47.13 -26.13
C THR A 84 -28.20 -48.50 -25.42
N GLU A 85 -28.89 -48.52 -24.27
CA GLU A 85 -29.84 -49.56 -23.80
C GLU A 85 -30.96 -48.83 -23.03
N GLY A 86 -32.21 -49.25 -22.98
CA GLY A 86 -32.87 -50.46 -23.47
C GLY A 86 -34.38 -50.27 -23.18
N THR A 87 -35.25 -50.49 -24.18
CA THR A 87 -35.93 -51.78 -24.46
C THR A 87 -36.98 -52.18 -23.43
N ASN A 88 -38.21 -52.29 -23.94
CA ASN A 88 -39.18 -53.40 -23.80
C ASN A 88 -40.57 -52.81 -24.09
N ARG A 89 -41.46 -53.39 -24.89
CA ARG A 89 -41.65 -54.76 -25.42
C ARG A 89 -42.68 -54.61 -26.55
N GLU A 90 -42.43 -55.19 -27.73
CA GLU A 90 -43.11 -56.41 -28.21
C GLU A 90 -44.64 -56.30 -28.37
N TRP A 91 -45.15 -56.30 -29.61
CA TRP A 91 -45.71 -57.52 -30.21
C TRP A 91 -46.21 -57.33 -31.66
N ASN A 92 -45.99 -58.41 -32.40
CA ASN A 92 -46.74 -58.95 -33.53
C ASN A 92 -46.44 -58.46 -34.96
N ASP A 93 -45.51 -59.21 -35.55
CA ASP A 93 -45.72 -59.89 -36.83
C ASP A 93 -47.16 -60.38 -37.02
N ALA A 94 -47.72 -60.08 -38.19
CA ALA A 94 -48.59 -60.99 -38.90
C ALA A 94 -48.54 -60.66 -40.40
N GLN A 95 -47.87 -61.52 -41.18
CA GLN A 95 -48.30 -61.76 -42.56
C GLN A 95 -49.75 -62.30 -42.52
N PRO A 96 -50.59 -61.92 -43.50
CA PRO A 96 -50.80 -62.87 -44.58
C PRO A 96 -50.81 -62.21 -45.97
N LEU A 97 -49.94 -62.70 -46.85
CA LEU A 97 -50.20 -62.78 -48.28
C LEU A 97 -50.97 -64.10 -48.50
N GLY A 98 -52.24 -64.02 -48.89
CA GLY A 98 -52.96 -65.18 -49.38
C GLY A 98 -54.45 -65.15 -49.16
N GLY A 99 -55.18 -64.66 -50.16
CA GLY A 99 -56.52 -65.16 -50.46
C GLY A 99 -57.66 -64.14 -50.44
N LEU A 100 -58.38 -64.15 -51.55
CA LEU A 100 -59.76 -63.67 -51.79
C LEU A 100 -60.00 -62.18 -52.07
N SER A 101 -60.16 -61.90 -53.37
CA SER A 101 -61.37 -61.26 -53.94
C SER A 101 -61.84 -59.93 -53.32
N SER A 102 -61.52 -58.82 -53.97
CA SER A 102 -62.42 -57.66 -54.05
C SER A 102 -63.03 -57.65 -55.47
N ALA A 103 -64.14 -58.34 -55.69
CA ALA A 103 -65.46 -57.81 -55.38
C ALA A 103 -65.50 -56.29 -55.63
N ILE A 104 -66.00 -55.91 -56.80
CA ILE A 104 -66.52 -54.58 -57.10
C ILE A 104 -67.23 -54.07 -55.84
N SER A 105 -66.69 -53.01 -55.23
CA SER A 105 -67.38 -52.26 -54.19
C SER A 105 -68.77 -51.93 -54.72
N LYS A 106 -69.77 -52.61 -54.18
CA LYS A 106 -71.19 -52.33 -54.41
C LYS A 106 -71.64 -51.28 -53.41
N VAL A 107 -70.92 -50.16 -53.31
CA VAL A 107 -71.26 -49.03 -52.45
C VAL A 107 -71.27 -47.75 -53.27
N ALA A 108 -72.33 -46.96 -53.15
CA ALA A 108 -72.35 -45.60 -53.67
C ALA A 108 -71.47 -44.72 -52.76
N GLY A 109 -70.47 -44.06 -53.31
CA GLY A 109 -69.54 -43.24 -52.53
C GLY A 109 -68.71 -42.30 -53.38
N ALA A 110 -67.96 -41.42 -52.73
CA ALA A 110 -66.93 -40.60 -53.36
C ALA A 110 -65.57 -40.95 -52.75
N ARG A 111 -64.49 -40.77 -53.52
CA ARG A 111 -63.12 -40.85 -53.01
C ARG A 111 -62.24 -39.77 -53.63
N ILE A 112 -61.14 -39.46 -52.98
CA ILE A 112 -60.02 -38.76 -53.60
C ILE A 112 -59.00 -39.79 -54.07
N SER A 113 -58.60 -39.73 -55.33
CA SER A 113 -57.49 -40.52 -55.85
C SER A 113 -56.73 -39.72 -56.90
N ASN A 114 -55.40 -39.63 -56.74
CA ASN A 114 -54.52 -38.87 -57.64
C ASN A 114 -55.01 -37.41 -57.82
N GLU A 115 -55.30 -36.74 -56.70
CA GLU A 115 -55.79 -35.35 -56.64
C GLU A 115 -57.13 -35.09 -57.35
N LYS A 116 -57.86 -36.15 -57.72
CA LYS A 116 -59.18 -36.04 -58.34
C LYS A 116 -60.24 -36.68 -57.48
N ILE A 117 -61.44 -36.12 -57.54
CA ILE A 117 -62.61 -36.72 -56.90
C ILE A 117 -63.29 -37.69 -57.86
N ASP A 118 -63.32 -38.97 -57.46
CA ASP A 118 -64.08 -40.01 -58.14
C ASP A 118 -65.42 -40.18 -57.45
N ILE A 119 -66.50 -40.29 -58.22
CA ILE A 119 -67.87 -40.40 -57.69
C ILE A 119 -68.54 -41.63 -58.28
N GLN A 120 -69.01 -42.52 -57.42
CA GLN A 120 -69.69 -43.75 -57.80
C GLN A 120 -71.13 -43.74 -57.26
N PHE A 121 -72.09 -43.92 -58.16
CA PHE A 121 -73.51 -44.04 -57.82
C PHE A 121 -73.95 -45.49 -57.88
N LEU A 122 -74.69 -45.96 -56.87
CA LEU A 122 -75.24 -47.31 -56.84
C LEU A 122 -76.63 -47.34 -56.18
N GLY A 123 -77.64 -47.79 -56.92
CA GLY A 123 -79.03 -47.85 -56.45
C GLY A 123 -79.61 -46.47 -56.10
N LYS A 124 -80.40 -46.38 -55.02
CA LYS A 124 -80.99 -45.13 -54.50
C LYS A 124 -80.12 -44.46 -53.41
N LYS A 125 -78.79 -44.65 -53.45
CA LYS A 125 -77.85 -44.03 -52.50
C LYS A 125 -76.99 -42.99 -53.23
N TYR A 126 -76.80 -41.83 -52.60
CA TYR A 126 -76.06 -40.70 -53.16
C TYR A 126 -74.85 -40.37 -52.28
N PRO A 127 -73.65 -40.14 -52.85
CA PRO A 127 -72.48 -39.71 -52.10
C PRO A 127 -72.67 -38.33 -51.46
N ILE A 128 -72.10 -38.14 -50.28
CA ILE A 128 -72.08 -36.86 -49.57
C ILE A 128 -70.63 -36.41 -49.50
N VAL A 129 -70.37 -35.13 -49.78
CA VAL A 129 -69.03 -34.54 -49.69
C VAL A 129 -69.02 -33.42 -48.66
N VAL A 130 -68.02 -33.44 -47.78
CA VAL A 130 -67.73 -32.42 -46.78
C VAL A 130 -66.36 -31.81 -47.10
N PRO A 131 -66.30 -30.60 -47.68
CA PRO A 131 -65.03 -29.97 -48.01
C PRO A 131 -64.35 -29.38 -46.76
N GLY A 132 -63.05 -29.64 -46.58
CA GLY A 132 -62.20 -29.06 -45.55
C GLY A 132 -61.87 -27.57 -45.80
N SER A 133 -61.25 -26.91 -44.82
CA SER A 133 -60.98 -25.47 -44.86
C SER A 133 -59.99 -25.03 -45.94
N ASN A 134 -59.04 -25.91 -46.31
CA ASN A 134 -57.96 -25.63 -47.26
C ASN A 134 -58.25 -26.20 -48.66
N VAL A 135 -59.52 -26.48 -48.95
CA VAL A 135 -59.97 -27.12 -50.18
C VAL A 135 -61.01 -26.25 -50.88
N ASN A 136 -60.79 -25.99 -52.17
CA ASN A 136 -61.76 -25.34 -53.04
C ASN A 136 -62.61 -26.40 -53.74
N PHE A 137 -63.78 -26.67 -53.15
CA PHE A 137 -64.77 -27.60 -53.68
C PHE A 137 -65.89 -26.88 -54.42
N SER A 138 -66.23 -27.33 -55.63
CA SER A 138 -67.34 -26.76 -56.40
C SER A 138 -68.20 -27.84 -57.08
N ILE A 139 -69.49 -27.53 -57.20
CA ILE A 139 -70.47 -28.35 -57.92
C ILE A 139 -71.12 -27.46 -58.98
N ASN A 140 -71.07 -27.89 -60.24
CA ASN A 140 -71.59 -27.15 -61.40
C ASN A 140 -71.07 -25.70 -61.45
N GLY A 141 -69.80 -25.49 -61.09
CA GLY A 141 -69.14 -24.18 -61.05
C GLY A 141 -69.49 -23.30 -59.85
N LYS A 142 -70.35 -23.75 -58.92
CA LYS A 142 -70.66 -23.03 -57.69
C LYS A 142 -69.84 -23.59 -56.52
N GLN A 143 -69.07 -22.74 -55.85
CA GLN A 143 -68.27 -23.14 -54.69
C GLN A 143 -69.16 -23.56 -53.52
N ILE A 144 -68.82 -24.69 -52.92
CA ILE A 144 -69.55 -25.30 -51.82
C ILE A 144 -68.57 -25.44 -50.64
N LYS A 145 -68.96 -24.90 -49.49
CA LYS A 145 -68.16 -24.95 -48.24
C LYS A 145 -68.82 -25.77 -47.12
N ARG A 146 -69.96 -26.40 -47.43
CA ARG A 146 -70.76 -27.17 -46.46
C ARG A 146 -71.00 -28.57 -47.00
N GLN A 147 -71.30 -29.49 -46.09
CA GLN A 147 -71.77 -30.84 -46.44
C GLN A 147 -72.88 -30.78 -47.49
N THR A 148 -72.68 -31.46 -48.62
CA THR A 148 -73.62 -31.44 -49.76
C THR A 148 -73.74 -32.84 -50.36
N ILE A 149 -74.95 -33.21 -50.77
CA ILE A 149 -75.25 -34.47 -51.47
C ILE A 149 -74.94 -34.28 -52.95
N ILE A 150 -74.26 -35.25 -53.57
CA ILE A 150 -73.95 -35.24 -55.00
C ILE A 150 -75.00 -36.04 -55.78
N SER A 151 -75.53 -35.44 -56.86
CA SER A 151 -76.54 -36.04 -57.73
C SER A 151 -75.93 -36.55 -59.06
N PRO A 152 -76.53 -37.56 -59.71
CA PRO A 152 -76.15 -37.99 -61.04
C PRO A 152 -76.30 -36.83 -62.04
N GLY A 153 -75.19 -36.41 -62.65
CA GLY A 153 -75.13 -35.28 -63.57
C GLY A 153 -74.43 -34.03 -63.01
N ASP A 154 -74.15 -33.99 -61.71
CA ASP A 154 -73.34 -32.94 -61.11
C ASP A 154 -71.89 -33.03 -61.61
N LYS A 155 -71.36 -31.90 -62.09
CA LYS A 155 -69.92 -31.73 -62.34
C LYS A 155 -69.26 -31.28 -61.05
N VAL A 156 -68.35 -32.11 -60.54
CA VAL A 156 -67.70 -31.88 -59.26
C VAL A 156 -66.22 -31.63 -59.49
N GLU A 157 -65.71 -30.54 -58.92
CA GLU A 157 -64.30 -30.16 -59.00
C GLU A 157 -63.76 -29.89 -57.59
N VAL A 158 -62.57 -30.43 -57.32
CA VAL A 158 -61.80 -30.21 -56.10
C VAL A 158 -60.46 -29.66 -56.53
N THR A 159 -60.06 -28.53 -55.94
CA THR A 159 -58.72 -27.96 -56.11
C THR A 159 -58.19 -27.50 -54.77
N VAL A 160 -56.87 -27.40 -54.67
CA VAL A 160 -56.16 -26.78 -53.55
C VAL A 160 -55.42 -25.56 -54.05
N SER A 161 -55.03 -24.66 -53.16
CA SER A 161 -54.32 -23.43 -53.55
C SER A 161 -53.04 -23.31 -52.74
N ASP A 162 -51.91 -23.28 -53.43
CA ASP A 162 -50.62 -23.05 -52.82
C ASP A 162 -50.50 -21.58 -52.37
N GLY A 163 -49.73 -21.36 -51.31
CA GLY A 163 -49.47 -20.05 -50.72
C GLY A 163 -48.00 -19.66 -50.80
N LEU A 164 -47.73 -18.37 -51.03
CA LEU A 164 -46.39 -17.80 -50.94
C LEU A 164 -46.42 -16.63 -49.94
N ILE A 165 -45.68 -16.77 -48.85
CA ILE A 165 -45.50 -15.72 -47.84
C ILE A 165 -44.05 -15.23 -47.96
N PRO A 166 -43.80 -13.95 -48.32
CA PRO A 166 -42.44 -13.43 -48.45
C PRO A 166 -41.74 -13.32 -47.09
N PRO A 167 -40.40 -13.38 -47.05
CA PRO A 167 -39.66 -13.07 -45.84
C PRO A 167 -39.88 -11.61 -45.43
N HIS A 168 -39.79 -11.35 -44.13
CA HIS A 168 -39.91 -10.02 -43.57
C HIS A 168 -38.89 -9.82 -42.45
N PHE A 169 -38.46 -8.58 -42.25
CA PHE A 169 -37.61 -8.21 -41.13
C PHE A 169 -38.06 -6.89 -40.51
N GLU A 170 -37.79 -6.75 -39.22
CA GLU A 170 -37.97 -5.52 -38.47
C GLU A 170 -36.63 -5.11 -37.84
N ILE A 171 -36.39 -3.81 -37.68
CA ILE A 171 -35.21 -3.29 -36.98
C ILE A 171 -35.66 -2.49 -35.77
N GLN A 172 -35.19 -2.89 -34.59
CA GLN A 172 -35.45 -2.22 -33.33
C GLN A 172 -34.18 -1.54 -32.82
N LEU A 173 -34.29 -0.27 -32.44
CA LEU A 173 -33.24 0.45 -31.74
C LEU A 173 -33.37 0.17 -30.24
N ILE A 174 -32.30 -0.35 -29.65
CA ILE A 174 -32.25 -0.70 -28.22
C ILE A 174 -31.05 -0.01 -27.55
N GLU A 175 -31.03 -0.04 -26.21
CA GLU A 175 -29.97 0.58 -25.39
C GLU A 175 -29.75 2.08 -25.70
N HIS A 176 -30.82 2.88 -25.72
CA HIS A 176 -30.76 4.31 -26.05
C HIS A 176 -30.17 4.60 -27.45
N ASP A 177 -30.67 3.89 -28.46
CA ASP A 177 -30.24 4.01 -29.86
C ASP A 177 -28.78 3.54 -30.10
N MET A 178 -28.20 2.73 -29.20
CA MET A 178 -26.82 2.23 -29.33
C MET A 178 -26.69 0.98 -30.19
N LEU A 179 -27.72 0.14 -30.22
CA LEU A 179 -27.71 -1.08 -31.01
C LEU A 179 -28.93 -1.11 -31.93
N ALA A 180 -28.73 -1.52 -33.18
CA ALA A 180 -29.80 -1.87 -34.09
C ALA A 180 -29.92 -3.39 -34.12
N MET A 181 -30.99 -3.91 -33.55
CA MET A 181 -31.34 -5.33 -33.57
C MET A 181 -32.25 -5.59 -34.75
N LEU A 182 -31.84 -6.49 -35.64
CA LEU A 182 -32.67 -6.99 -36.73
C LEU A 182 -33.35 -8.29 -36.29
N ILE A 183 -34.67 -8.34 -36.44
CA ILE A 183 -35.51 -9.52 -36.21
C ILE A 183 -36.00 -10.02 -37.57
N PHE A 184 -35.56 -11.20 -37.98
CA PHE A 184 -35.85 -11.78 -39.29
C PHE A 184 -36.84 -12.93 -39.18
N THR A 185 -37.84 -12.93 -40.06
CA THR A 185 -38.79 -14.03 -40.27
C THR A 185 -38.67 -14.55 -41.70
N PRO A 186 -38.32 -15.83 -41.91
CA PRO A 186 -38.20 -16.43 -43.24
C PRO A 186 -39.56 -16.50 -43.96
N GLY A 187 -39.51 -16.44 -45.29
CA GLY A 187 -40.67 -16.68 -46.14
C GLY A 187 -41.07 -18.15 -46.12
N LYS A 188 -42.32 -18.43 -46.49
CA LYS A 188 -42.89 -19.78 -46.56
C LYS A 188 -43.52 -20.03 -47.91
N LYS A 189 -43.17 -21.14 -48.54
CA LYS A 189 -43.94 -21.75 -49.63
C LYS A 189 -44.80 -22.84 -49.02
N VAL A 190 -46.12 -22.69 -49.16
CA VAL A 190 -47.10 -23.63 -48.63
C VAL A 190 -47.67 -24.39 -49.81
N LYS A 191 -47.36 -25.68 -49.89
CA LYS A 191 -47.92 -26.57 -50.90
C LYS A 191 -49.02 -27.40 -50.25
N HIS A 192 -50.19 -27.41 -50.88
CA HIS A 192 -51.29 -28.25 -50.44
C HIS A 192 -51.44 -29.45 -51.39
N THR A 193 -51.66 -30.64 -50.83
CA THR A 193 -51.95 -31.85 -51.62
C THR A 193 -53.20 -32.51 -51.07
N LEU A 194 -54.09 -32.98 -51.95
CA LEU A 194 -55.30 -33.66 -51.49
C LEU A 194 -54.93 -35.03 -50.94
N ARG A 195 -55.46 -35.37 -49.76
CA ARG A 195 -55.22 -36.69 -49.17
C ARG A 195 -56.06 -37.74 -49.90
N ASP A 196 -55.40 -38.76 -50.44
CA ASP A 196 -56.08 -39.88 -51.09
C ASP A 196 -56.94 -40.67 -50.08
N THR A 197 -58.12 -41.10 -50.51
CA THR A 197 -59.09 -41.84 -49.70
C THR A 197 -59.64 -43.06 -50.44
N GLU A 198 -60.25 -43.98 -49.70
CA GLU A 198 -61.09 -45.03 -50.30
C GLU A 198 -62.51 -44.51 -50.59
N PHE A 199 -63.33 -45.31 -51.28
CA PHE A 199 -64.73 -44.96 -51.55
C PHE A 199 -65.56 -44.92 -50.26
N GLU A 200 -66.03 -43.73 -49.91
CA GLU A 200 -66.84 -43.49 -48.71
C GLU A 200 -68.20 -42.89 -49.07
N GLN A 201 -69.24 -43.27 -48.33
CA GLN A 201 -70.58 -42.69 -48.54
C GLN A 201 -70.62 -41.21 -48.13
N VAL A 202 -69.82 -40.82 -47.13
CA VAL A 202 -69.61 -39.44 -46.69
C VAL A 202 -68.12 -39.15 -46.75
N LEU A 203 -67.67 -38.52 -47.83
CA LEU A 203 -66.26 -38.18 -48.04
C LEU A 203 -65.93 -36.84 -47.37
N HIS A 204 -64.98 -36.87 -46.44
CA HIS A 204 -64.34 -35.66 -45.92
C HIS A 204 -63.10 -35.35 -46.75
N ILE A 205 -63.09 -34.21 -47.43
CA ILE A 205 -61.95 -33.82 -48.23
C ILE A 205 -60.99 -33.00 -47.37
N GLU A 206 -59.82 -33.55 -47.12
CA GLU A 206 -58.72 -32.89 -46.43
C GLU A 206 -57.54 -32.71 -47.38
N ALA A 207 -56.74 -31.68 -47.13
CA ALA A 207 -55.47 -31.46 -47.81
C ALA A 207 -54.34 -31.48 -46.79
N ASP A 208 -53.27 -32.21 -47.10
CA ASP A 208 -52.02 -32.16 -46.35
C ASP A 208 -51.24 -30.89 -46.73
N GLU A 209 -50.51 -30.33 -45.77
CA GLU A 209 -49.75 -29.08 -45.93
C GLU A 209 -48.24 -29.36 -45.80
N GLU A 210 -47.49 -29.04 -46.86
CA GLU A 210 -46.03 -29.06 -46.87
C GLU A 210 -45.48 -27.63 -46.88
N ILE A 211 -44.67 -27.27 -45.88
CA ILE A 211 -44.07 -25.93 -45.75
C ILE A 211 -42.58 -25.99 -46.07
N GLU A 212 -42.15 -25.24 -47.07
CA GLU A 212 -40.74 -24.97 -47.37
C GLU A 212 -40.37 -23.54 -46.98
N TYR A 213 -39.40 -23.38 -46.10
CA TYR A 213 -38.88 -22.06 -45.72
C TYR A 213 -37.85 -21.57 -46.71
N TYR A 214 -37.91 -20.28 -47.06
CA TYR A 214 -36.94 -19.66 -47.96
C TYR A 214 -36.58 -18.24 -47.51
N ASN A 215 -35.48 -17.75 -48.04
CA ASN A 215 -34.99 -16.39 -47.84
C ASN A 215 -34.37 -15.89 -49.15
N ASP A 216 -34.94 -14.84 -49.71
CA ASP A 216 -34.48 -14.15 -50.92
C ASP A 216 -34.11 -12.68 -50.64
N LEU A 217 -33.86 -12.35 -49.37
CA LEU A 217 -33.54 -11.00 -48.94
C LEU A 217 -32.15 -10.56 -49.42
N ASP A 218 -32.08 -9.44 -50.14
CA ASP A 218 -30.80 -8.81 -50.52
C ASP A 218 -30.23 -8.01 -49.33
N PRO A 219 -28.93 -8.19 -48.96
CA PRO A 219 -28.27 -7.38 -47.94
C PRO A 219 -28.41 -5.86 -48.15
N GLN A 220 -28.52 -5.40 -49.40
CA GLN A 220 -28.70 -3.99 -49.73
C GLN A 220 -30.01 -3.44 -49.19
N VAL A 221 -31.10 -4.23 -49.19
CA VAL A 221 -32.39 -3.83 -48.63
C VAL A 221 -32.27 -3.54 -47.13
N ILE A 222 -31.53 -4.37 -46.39
CA ILE A 222 -31.25 -4.14 -44.96
C ILE A 222 -30.46 -2.84 -44.78
N VAL A 223 -29.41 -2.64 -45.59
CA VAL A 223 -28.54 -1.45 -45.49
C VAL A 223 -29.31 -0.17 -45.82
N GLU A 224 -30.16 -0.18 -46.85
CA GLU A 224 -31.01 0.94 -47.22
C GLU A 224 -32.05 1.25 -46.14
N HIS A 225 -32.63 0.21 -45.53
CA HIS A 225 -33.54 0.38 -44.41
C HIS A 225 -32.83 0.97 -43.16
N LEU A 226 -31.62 0.52 -42.84
CA LEU A 226 -30.81 1.12 -41.77
C LEU A 226 -30.49 2.59 -42.07
N LYS A 227 -30.18 2.93 -43.33
CA LYS A 227 -29.94 4.32 -43.75
C LYS A 227 -31.20 5.19 -43.65
N SER A 228 -32.37 4.67 -44.01
CA SER A 228 -33.63 5.41 -43.89
C SER A 228 -34.02 5.68 -42.44
N LEU A 229 -33.59 4.82 -41.51
CA LEU A 229 -33.66 5.03 -40.06
C LEU A 229 -32.60 6.03 -39.54
N GLY A 230 -31.76 6.61 -40.40
CA GLY A 230 -30.71 7.56 -40.03
C GLY A 230 -29.39 6.92 -39.61
N ILE A 231 -29.24 5.60 -39.74
CA ILE A 231 -28.06 4.85 -39.30
C ILE A 231 -27.08 4.73 -40.47
N GLN A 232 -26.03 5.56 -40.45
CA GLN A 232 -25.03 5.62 -41.51
C GLN A 232 -23.68 5.00 -41.14
N LYS A 233 -23.41 4.86 -39.84
CA LYS A 233 -22.13 4.37 -39.29
C LYS A 233 -22.38 3.20 -38.34
N GLY A 234 -21.34 2.40 -38.10
CA GLY A 234 -21.42 1.29 -37.15
C GLY A 234 -22.11 0.03 -37.69
N LEU A 235 -22.36 -0.04 -39.01
CA LEU A 235 -22.97 -1.21 -39.67
C LEU A 235 -22.08 -2.45 -39.56
N LEU A 236 -22.68 -3.57 -39.16
CA LEU A 236 -22.04 -4.86 -39.03
C LEU A 236 -22.35 -5.74 -40.24
N PHE A 237 -21.66 -5.48 -41.35
CA PHE A 237 -21.84 -6.23 -42.60
C PHE A 237 -21.79 -7.77 -42.45
N PRO A 238 -20.93 -8.37 -41.60
CA PRO A 238 -20.96 -9.81 -41.38
C PRO A 238 -22.26 -10.31 -40.75
N ALA A 239 -22.87 -9.52 -39.85
CA ALA A 239 -24.15 -9.86 -39.23
C ALA A 239 -25.30 -9.71 -40.23
N ILE A 240 -25.30 -8.65 -41.04
CA ILE A 240 -26.26 -8.43 -42.13
C ILE A 240 -26.22 -9.60 -43.11
N LYS A 241 -25.04 -10.05 -43.51
CA LYS A 241 -24.90 -11.22 -44.40
C LYS A 241 -25.44 -12.51 -43.78
N LYS A 242 -25.22 -12.74 -42.48
CA LYS A 242 -25.77 -13.92 -41.80
C LYS A 242 -27.30 -13.96 -41.81
N VAL A 243 -27.95 -12.79 -41.78
CA VAL A 243 -29.42 -12.70 -41.86
C VAL A 243 -29.93 -13.20 -43.22
N THR A 244 -29.23 -12.88 -44.31
CA THR A 244 -29.65 -13.29 -45.67
C THR A 244 -29.44 -14.78 -45.94
N ASP A 245 -28.58 -15.42 -45.15
CA ASP A 245 -28.36 -16.88 -45.21
C ASP A 245 -29.33 -17.65 -44.26
N ALA A 246 -30.15 -16.96 -43.47
CA ALA A 246 -31.00 -17.58 -42.47
C ALA A 246 -32.29 -18.16 -43.09
N ILE A 247 -32.59 -19.43 -42.78
CA ILE A 247 -33.82 -20.13 -43.19
C ILE A 247 -34.79 -20.39 -42.01
N LYS A 248 -34.47 -19.80 -40.84
CA LYS A 248 -35.24 -19.87 -39.60
C LYS A 248 -35.34 -18.47 -39.00
N PRO A 249 -36.32 -18.21 -38.10
CA PRO A 249 -36.37 -16.97 -37.35
C PRO A 249 -35.02 -16.70 -36.67
N PHE A 250 -34.53 -15.47 -36.82
CA PHE A 250 -33.18 -15.10 -36.42
C PHE A 250 -33.12 -13.65 -35.95
N GLU A 251 -32.44 -13.41 -34.85
CA GLU A 251 -32.24 -12.08 -34.28
C GLU A 251 -30.75 -11.79 -34.18
N THR A 252 -30.32 -10.60 -34.60
CA THR A 252 -28.92 -10.20 -34.50
C THR A 252 -28.71 -8.70 -34.46
N ILE A 253 -27.58 -8.27 -33.91
CA ILE A 253 -27.19 -6.87 -33.95
C ILE A 253 -26.54 -6.57 -35.30
N VAL A 254 -27.14 -5.66 -36.06
CA VAL A 254 -26.70 -5.27 -37.41
C VAL A 254 -26.02 -3.90 -37.45
N ALA A 255 -26.11 -3.12 -36.36
CA ALA A 255 -25.32 -1.90 -36.20
C ALA A 255 -25.01 -1.60 -34.71
N LYS A 256 -23.86 -0.98 -34.44
CA LYS A 256 -23.44 -0.51 -33.10
C LYS A 256 -22.93 0.93 -33.11
N GLY A 257 -23.38 1.73 -32.15
CA GLY A 257 -22.85 3.06 -31.86
C GLY A 257 -21.45 3.01 -31.26
N VAL A 258 -20.88 4.18 -30.98
CA VAL A 258 -19.58 4.34 -30.32
C VAL A 258 -19.83 4.48 -28.81
N PRO A 259 -19.39 3.54 -27.96
CA PRO A 259 -19.60 3.63 -26.52
C PRO A 259 -18.78 4.78 -25.90
N PRO A 260 -19.27 5.43 -24.82
CA PRO A 260 -18.47 6.40 -24.07
C PRO A 260 -17.28 5.73 -23.38
N ILE A 261 -16.19 6.48 -23.21
CA ILE A 261 -15.03 6.05 -22.40
C ILE A 261 -15.09 6.83 -21.07
N GLU A 262 -15.26 6.12 -19.97
CA GLU A 262 -15.31 6.71 -18.62
C GLU A 262 -14.00 7.43 -18.28
N GLY A 263 -14.12 8.54 -17.55
CA GLY A 263 -12.98 9.24 -16.97
C GLY A 263 -12.51 8.61 -15.67
N LEU A 264 -11.33 9.02 -15.20
CA LEU A 264 -10.79 8.67 -13.90
C LEU A 264 -10.79 9.94 -13.03
N ASP A 265 -11.40 9.85 -11.84
CA ASP A 265 -11.32 10.92 -10.85
C ASP A 265 -9.86 11.11 -10.43
N GLY A 266 -9.52 12.34 -10.02
CA GLY A 266 -8.23 12.64 -9.43
C GLY A 266 -8.13 11.96 -8.07
N ASP A 267 -6.93 11.54 -7.70
CA ASP A 267 -6.68 10.81 -6.46
C ASP A 267 -5.29 11.16 -5.90
N LEU A 268 -4.98 10.59 -4.74
CA LEU A 268 -3.69 10.72 -4.10
C LEU A 268 -3.16 9.32 -3.74
N GLU A 269 -2.06 8.92 -4.38
CA GLU A 269 -1.36 7.68 -4.08
C GLU A 269 -0.41 7.89 -2.89
N MET A 270 -0.61 7.13 -1.81
CA MET A 270 0.22 7.24 -0.60
C MET A 270 1.46 6.33 -0.72
N HIS A 271 2.65 6.88 -0.47
CA HIS A 271 3.93 6.13 -0.46
C HIS A 271 4.37 5.70 0.93
N ILE A 272 3.57 6.03 1.95
CA ILE A 272 3.81 5.67 3.34
C ILE A 272 2.68 4.77 3.85
N ASP A 273 3.05 3.74 4.61
CA ASP A 273 2.10 2.88 5.29
C ASP A 273 1.59 3.59 6.55
N TYR A 274 0.52 4.38 6.43
CA TYR A 274 -0.09 5.13 7.54
C TYR A 274 -1.04 4.26 8.38
N GLN A 275 -1.21 2.97 8.06
CA GLN A 275 -2.09 2.10 8.85
C GLN A 275 -1.38 1.64 10.13
N GLU A 276 -2.04 1.85 11.27
CA GLU A 276 -1.64 1.24 12.55
C GLU A 276 -1.73 -0.28 12.42
N LYS A 277 -0.60 -0.97 12.32
CA LYS A 277 -0.56 -2.44 12.23
C LYS A 277 -1.09 -3.03 13.53
N THR A 278 -2.20 -3.76 13.46
CA THR A 278 -2.65 -4.60 14.57
C THR A 278 -1.68 -5.77 14.77
N PRO A 279 -1.28 -6.10 16.01
CA PRO A 279 -0.25 -7.10 16.24
C PRO A 279 -0.83 -8.52 16.14
N GLY A 280 -0.54 -9.21 15.04
CA GLY A 280 -0.98 -10.61 14.85
C GLY A 280 -0.06 -11.51 14.04
N GLU A 281 0.97 -10.99 13.36
CA GLU A 281 1.61 -11.73 12.25
C GLU A 281 3.13 -11.94 12.34
N LEU A 282 3.79 -11.74 13.49
CA LEU A 282 5.26 -11.93 13.57
C LEU A 282 5.70 -12.89 14.69
N GLU A 283 6.54 -13.87 14.33
CA GLU A 283 7.24 -14.76 15.26
C GLU A 283 8.31 -13.99 16.05
N LYS A 284 8.28 -14.13 17.39
CA LYS A 284 9.12 -13.42 18.39
C LYS A 284 8.97 -11.89 18.35
N VAL A 285 7.83 -11.42 18.84
CA VAL A 285 7.58 -10.01 19.10
C VAL A 285 8.22 -9.60 20.43
N ASP A 286 9.19 -8.68 20.38
CA ASP A 286 9.52 -7.89 21.57
C ASP A 286 8.34 -6.96 21.82
N PHE A 287 7.57 -7.27 22.87
CA PHE A 287 6.35 -6.52 23.21
C PHE A 287 6.63 -5.03 23.47
N HIS A 288 7.88 -4.65 23.74
CA HIS A 288 8.26 -3.24 23.89
C HIS A 288 8.39 -2.50 22.55
N GLU A 289 8.56 -3.19 21.41
CA GLU A 289 8.81 -2.57 20.10
C GLU A 289 7.62 -2.76 19.12
N MET A 290 6.43 -3.12 19.64
CA MET A 290 5.24 -3.44 18.84
C MET A 290 4.65 -2.28 18.03
N ASN A 291 4.84 -1.04 18.47
CA ASN A 291 4.17 0.12 17.88
C ASN A 291 5.19 1.15 17.39
N LEU A 292 5.76 0.90 16.21
CA LEU A 292 6.63 1.87 15.55
C LEU A 292 5.79 3.07 15.13
N ILE A 293 6.11 4.27 15.62
CA ILE A 293 5.47 5.50 15.17
C ILE A 293 5.94 5.76 13.74
N VAL A 294 5.00 5.67 12.78
CA VAL A 294 5.27 6.02 11.39
C VAL A 294 5.71 7.47 11.34
N SER A 295 6.95 7.68 10.93
CA SER A 295 7.61 8.98 10.78
C SER A 295 8.23 9.05 9.40
N VAL A 296 8.36 10.28 8.89
CA VAL A 296 9.01 10.56 7.62
C VAL A 296 10.17 11.52 7.84
N GLU A 297 11.19 11.42 7.00
CA GLU A 297 12.35 12.32 7.02
C GLU A 297 12.10 13.56 6.14
N ALA A 298 12.75 14.68 6.47
CA ALA A 298 12.75 15.86 5.61
C ALA A 298 13.28 15.52 4.21
N GLY A 299 12.51 15.88 3.17
CA GLY A 299 12.81 15.57 1.77
C GLY A 299 12.21 14.24 1.28
N GLN A 300 11.58 13.44 2.16
CA GLN A 300 10.93 12.19 1.76
C GLN A 300 9.60 12.45 1.03
N VAL A 301 9.35 11.69 -0.05
CA VAL A 301 8.06 11.69 -0.74
C VAL A 301 7.04 10.91 0.09
N ILE A 302 5.92 11.57 0.41
CA ILE A 302 4.84 11.03 1.25
C ILE A 302 3.73 10.46 0.38
N ALA A 303 3.41 11.15 -0.72
CA ALA A 303 2.31 10.82 -1.61
C ALA A 303 2.52 11.42 -3.00
N THR A 304 1.84 10.91 -4.01
CA THR A 304 1.81 11.48 -5.36
C THR A 304 0.37 11.82 -5.75
N TYR A 305 0.16 13.04 -6.20
CA TYR A 305 -1.09 13.53 -6.74
C TYR A 305 -1.33 12.94 -8.14
N ILE A 306 -2.47 12.27 -8.32
CA ILE A 306 -2.92 11.71 -9.59
C ILE A 306 -3.98 12.65 -10.16
N PRO A 307 -3.70 13.38 -11.25
CA PRO A 307 -4.67 14.30 -11.84
C PRO A 307 -5.85 13.57 -12.50
N PRO A 308 -7.06 14.16 -12.51
CA PRO A 308 -8.24 13.55 -13.13
C PRO A 308 -8.09 13.46 -14.64
N VAL A 309 -8.50 12.32 -15.20
CA VAL A 309 -8.57 12.10 -16.65
C VAL A 309 -10.02 12.19 -17.11
N GLN A 310 -10.34 13.17 -17.95
CA GLN A 310 -11.70 13.31 -18.46
C GLN A 310 -12.04 12.17 -19.41
N GLY A 311 -13.25 11.63 -19.26
CA GLY A 311 -13.80 10.65 -20.19
C GLY A 311 -14.14 11.28 -21.54
N THR A 312 -14.32 10.44 -22.55
CA THR A 312 -14.77 10.89 -23.88
C THR A 312 -16.24 10.49 -24.09
N PRO A 313 -17.13 11.42 -24.49
CA PRO A 313 -18.51 11.09 -24.81
C PRO A 313 -18.60 10.09 -25.95
N GLY A 314 -19.53 9.15 -25.84
CA GLY A 314 -19.88 8.23 -26.91
C GLY A 314 -20.82 8.89 -27.93
N SER A 315 -21.21 8.12 -28.95
CA SER A 315 -22.22 8.52 -29.93
C SER A 315 -23.15 7.37 -30.25
N SER A 316 -24.45 7.58 -30.13
CA SER A 316 -25.47 6.61 -30.58
C SER A 316 -25.45 6.45 -32.10
N LEU A 317 -26.18 5.45 -32.61
CA LEU A 317 -26.31 5.20 -34.06
C LEU A 317 -26.95 6.37 -34.82
N LEU A 318 -27.72 7.22 -34.12
CA LEU A 318 -28.38 8.40 -34.66
C LEU A 318 -27.55 9.70 -34.47
N GLY A 319 -26.29 9.59 -34.01
CA GLY A 319 -25.40 10.73 -33.82
C GLY A 319 -25.68 11.56 -32.56
N LYS A 320 -26.51 11.08 -31.63
CA LYS A 320 -26.70 11.73 -30.33
C LYS A 320 -25.50 11.43 -29.43
N ALA A 321 -24.90 12.46 -28.84
CA ALA A 321 -23.82 12.31 -27.88
C ALA A 321 -24.32 11.58 -26.62
N ILE A 322 -23.57 10.59 -26.17
CA ILE A 322 -23.86 9.87 -24.92
C ILE A 322 -22.95 10.46 -23.85
N PRO A 323 -23.52 11.17 -22.86
CA PRO A 323 -22.72 11.86 -21.85
C PRO A 323 -21.97 10.85 -20.99
N VAL A 324 -20.73 11.18 -20.68
CA VAL A 324 -19.91 10.49 -19.69
C VAL A 324 -19.91 11.29 -18.40
N LYS A 325 -19.78 10.61 -17.25
CA LYS A 325 -19.62 11.32 -15.97
C LYS A 325 -18.35 12.18 -16.02
N LYS A 326 -18.47 13.42 -15.58
CA LYS A 326 -17.31 14.32 -15.48
C LYS A 326 -16.38 13.79 -14.39
N ALA A 327 -15.11 13.57 -14.76
CA ALA A 327 -14.08 13.23 -13.79
C ALA A 327 -13.86 14.41 -12.85
N ASN A 328 -13.89 14.13 -11.55
CA ASN A 328 -13.74 15.10 -10.49
C ASN A 328 -12.33 15.10 -9.96
N ASP A 329 -11.82 16.30 -9.69
CA ASP A 329 -10.53 16.45 -9.01
C ASP A 329 -10.68 16.40 -7.49
N ILE A 330 -9.58 16.10 -6.81
CA ILE A 330 -9.44 16.32 -5.37
C ILE A 330 -8.96 17.75 -5.10
N VAL A 331 -9.36 18.29 -3.96
CA VAL A 331 -8.83 19.54 -3.43
C VAL A 331 -7.72 19.19 -2.46
N LEU A 332 -6.47 19.31 -2.90
CA LEU A 332 -5.32 19.08 -2.04
C LEU A 332 -4.99 20.35 -1.24
N ARG A 333 -4.92 20.24 0.08
CA ARG A 333 -4.46 21.30 0.99
C ARG A 333 -3.22 20.86 1.73
N LEU A 334 -2.10 21.44 1.34
CA LEU A 334 -0.82 21.22 2.02
C LEU A 334 -0.75 22.11 3.26
N GLY A 335 -0.34 21.51 4.37
CA GLY A 335 0.04 22.23 5.57
C GLY A 335 1.38 22.93 5.40
N VAL A 336 1.83 23.58 6.46
CA VAL A 336 3.03 24.43 6.41
C VAL A 336 4.33 23.63 6.28
N ASN A 337 4.29 22.34 6.63
CA ASN A 337 5.46 21.47 6.71
C ASN A 337 5.53 20.47 5.55
N VAL A 338 4.80 20.71 4.48
CA VAL A 338 4.75 19.88 3.28
C VAL A 338 4.84 20.78 2.06
N THR A 339 5.62 20.35 1.07
CA THR A 339 5.73 21.04 -0.22
C THR A 339 5.34 20.11 -1.35
N GLN A 340 4.87 20.66 -2.47
CA GLN A 340 4.64 19.91 -3.69
C GLN A 340 5.76 20.18 -4.69
N VAL A 341 6.31 19.11 -5.26
CA VAL A 341 7.29 19.14 -6.34
C VAL A 341 6.69 18.34 -7.49
N ASP A 342 6.30 19.01 -8.57
CA ASP A 342 5.48 18.43 -9.64
C ASP A 342 4.18 17.82 -9.10
N ASN A 343 4.04 16.49 -9.15
CA ASN A 343 2.93 15.75 -8.57
C ASN A 343 3.25 15.14 -7.21
N ASP A 344 4.52 15.16 -6.79
CA ASP A 344 4.94 14.54 -5.55
C ASP A 344 4.78 15.50 -4.36
N ILE A 345 4.29 14.94 -3.27
CA ILE A 345 4.07 15.62 -2.00
C ILE A 345 5.21 15.23 -1.07
N VAL A 346 6.04 16.20 -0.74
CA VAL A 346 7.33 16.02 -0.08
C VAL A 346 7.30 16.63 1.33
N ALA A 347 7.82 15.90 2.31
CA ALA A 347 7.98 16.39 3.67
C ALA A 347 9.01 17.53 3.71
N ALA A 348 8.65 18.71 4.23
CA ALA A 348 9.59 19.81 4.41
C ALA A 348 10.44 19.66 5.69
N ILE A 349 9.93 18.90 6.66
CA ILE A 349 10.62 18.57 7.93
C ILE A 349 10.39 17.10 8.26
N SER A 350 11.22 16.54 9.14
CA SER A 350 10.97 15.22 9.72
C SER A 350 9.83 15.27 10.74
N GLY A 351 9.04 14.20 10.83
CA GLY A 351 7.98 14.09 11.83
C GLY A 351 6.88 13.07 11.49
N LYS A 352 5.75 13.15 12.19
CA LYS A 352 4.59 12.27 11.97
C LYS A 352 3.71 12.84 10.85
N PRO A 353 3.47 12.11 9.75
CA PRO A 353 2.53 12.53 8.73
C PRO A 353 1.11 12.56 9.29
N SER A 354 0.33 13.56 8.88
CA SER A 354 -1.08 13.70 9.21
C SER A 354 -1.85 13.87 7.92
N VAL A 355 -2.75 12.92 7.64
CA VAL A 355 -3.57 12.91 6.44
C VAL A 355 -5.04 12.88 6.86
N GLU A 356 -5.77 13.96 6.56
CA GLU A 356 -7.22 14.05 6.80
C GLU A 356 -7.97 14.00 5.47
N TRP A 357 -8.80 12.98 5.31
CA TRP A 357 -9.72 12.85 4.18
C TRP A 357 -11.12 13.33 4.57
N ARG A 358 -11.67 14.30 3.83
CA ARG A 358 -13.06 14.76 3.94
C ARG A 358 -13.69 14.88 2.55
N ASN A 359 -14.38 13.84 2.12
CA ASN A 359 -14.90 13.73 0.75
C ASN A 359 -13.78 13.91 -0.28
N LYS A 360 -13.80 15.00 -1.06
CA LYS A 360 -12.78 15.35 -2.05
C LYS A 360 -11.67 16.24 -1.52
N LEU A 361 -11.77 16.70 -0.28
CA LEU A 361 -10.74 17.51 0.36
C LEU A 361 -9.75 16.58 1.06
N VAL A 362 -8.49 16.66 0.66
CA VAL A 362 -7.38 15.96 1.33
C VAL A 362 -6.48 17.02 1.94
N LYS A 363 -6.28 16.95 3.26
CA LYS A 363 -5.32 17.79 3.97
C LYS A 363 -4.14 16.94 4.39
N ILE A 364 -2.93 17.36 4.05
CA ILE A 364 -1.68 16.68 4.39
C ILE A 364 -0.78 17.66 5.10
N ASP A 365 -0.23 17.26 6.25
CA ASP A 365 0.80 18.02 6.95
C ASP A 365 1.79 17.06 7.65
N ILE A 366 2.94 17.58 8.07
CA ILE A 366 3.85 16.89 8.97
C ILE A 366 3.82 17.54 10.34
N ASN A 367 3.52 16.75 11.36
CA ASN A 367 3.54 17.18 12.75
C ASN A 367 4.90 16.84 13.37
N HIS A 368 5.61 17.86 13.85
CA HIS A 368 6.84 17.72 14.64
C HIS A 368 6.54 17.39 16.13
N GLU A 369 5.28 17.12 16.49
CA GLU A 369 4.88 16.74 17.84
C GLU A 369 4.02 15.47 17.80
N PHE A 370 4.40 14.49 18.60
CA PHE A 370 3.64 13.27 18.82
C PHE A 370 2.88 13.36 20.14
N HIS A 371 1.55 13.28 20.08
CA HIS A 371 0.69 13.27 21.25
C HIS A 371 0.21 11.84 21.56
N HIS A 372 0.65 11.29 22.68
CA HIS A 372 0.16 10.01 23.19
C HIS A 372 -1.02 10.21 24.15
N GLN A 373 -2.21 9.79 23.71
CA GLN A 373 -3.45 9.86 24.47
C GLN A 373 -3.51 8.69 25.45
N GLY A 374 -3.03 8.90 26.68
CA GLY A 374 -3.05 7.88 27.74
C GLY A 374 -1.69 7.63 28.37
N GLU A 375 -1.57 6.48 29.01
CA GLU A 375 -0.34 6.03 29.67
C GLU A 375 0.56 5.26 28.70
N VAL A 376 1.86 5.26 28.97
CA VAL A 376 2.83 4.44 28.24
C VAL A 376 3.02 3.13 29.02
N ASP A 377 2.66 2.02 28.42
CA ASP A 377 2.68 0.67 29.00
C ASP A 377 3.03 -0.39 27.95
N MET A 378 2.93 -1.67 28.30
CA MET A 378 3.22 -2.78 27.37
C MET A 378 2.28 -2.81 26.15
N ALA A 379 1.08 -2.23 26.23
CA ALA A 379 0.16 -2.17 25.10
C ALA A 379 0.55 -1.05 24.13
N SER A 380 1.01 0.09 24.66
CA SER A 380 1.55 1.17 23.81
C SER A 380 2.95 0.87 23.29
N GLY A 381 3.75 0.09 24.02
CA GLY A 381 5.17 -0.12 23.76
C GLY A 381 6.02 1.11 24.10
N ASN A 382 7.31 1.00 23.81
CA ASN A 382 8.27 2.09 23.89
C ASN A 382 7.96 3.17 22.86
N ILE A 383 8.19 4.43 23.22
CA ILE A 383 7.98 5.57 22.32
C ILE A 383 9.35 6.09 21.87
N ARG A 384 9.57 6.14 20.55
CA ARG A 384 10.71 6.82 19.93
C ARG A 384 10.20 7.72 18.84
N PHE A 385 10.53 9.01 18.90
CA PHE A 385 10.01 9.98 17.95
C PHE A 385 11.02 11.08 17.59
N GLU A 386 11.14 11.36 16.30
CA GLU A 386 11.89 12.50 15.78
C GLU A 386 11.05 13.78 15.89
N GLY A 387 11.06 14.37 17.07
CA GLY A 387 10.38 15.62 17.36
C GLY A 387 10.05 15.76 18.83
N ASN A 388 9.02 16.52 19.14
CA ASN A 388 8.50 16.65 20.51
C ASN A 388 7.56 15.48 20.82
N VAL A 389 7.57 15.02 22.07
CA VAL A 389 6.65 13.99 22.56
C VAL A 389 5.85 14.57 23.71
N SER A 390 4.52 14.45 23.64
CA SER A 390 3.60 14.83 24.70
C SER A 390 2.78 13.62 25.13
N ILE A 391 3.00 13.13 26.35
CA ILE A 391 2.28 12.02 26.96
C ILE A 391 1.29 12.59 27.97
N GLN A 392 0.01 12.27 27.85
CA GLN A 392 -1.00 12.78 28.79
C GLN A 392 -0.97 12.04 30.14
N GLY A 393 -0.71 10.73 30.13
CA GLY A 393 -0.78 9.86 31.29
C GLY A 393 0.56 9.54 31.97
N ASN A 394 0.57 8.45 32.72
CA ASN A 394 1.76 7.93 33.41
C ASN A 394 2.69 7.17 32.45
N ILE A 395 3.94 7.02 32.84
CA ILE A 395 4.88 6.08 32.20
C ILE A 395 5.10 4.93 33.15
N GLN A 396 4.67 3.74 32.72
CA GLN A 396 4.67 2.52 33.52
C GLN A 396 6.09 1.90 33.62
N PRO A 397 6.31 0.99 34.58
CA PRO A 397 7.59 0.32 34.76
C PRO A 397 8.12 -0.35 33.49
N SER A 398 9.46 -0.31 33.36
CA SER A 398 10.22 -0.91 32.26
C SER A 398 9.99 -0.28 30.88
N MET A 399 9.27 0.85 30.80
CA MET A 399 9.05 1.56 29.54
C MET A 399 10.18 2.54 29.21
N PHE A 400 10.37 2.78 27.92
CA PHE A 400 11.30 3.77 27.39
C PHE A 400 10.57 4.83 26.56
N VAL A 401 10.94 6.09 26.75
CA VAL A 401 10.49 7.22 25.91
C VAL A 401 11.71 8.02 25.46
N GLY A 402 11.91 8.12 24.14
CA GLY A 402 12.99 8.86 23.51
C GLY A 402 12.48 9.88 22.50
N ALA A 403 13.01 11.11 22.56
CA ALA A 403 12.66 12.17 21.61
C ALA A 403 13.86 13.06 21.25
N THR A 404 13.96 13.46 19.97
CA THR A 404 14.96 14.44 19.50
C THR A 404 14.58 15.89 19.87
N GLY A 405 13.35 16.11 20.33
CA GLY A 405 12.85 17.38 20.83
C GLY A 405 12.64 17.40 22.34
N THR A 406 11.53 18.01 22.74
CA THR A 406 11.09 18.13 24.14
C THR A 406 10.14 16.99 24.52
N VAL A 407 10.26 16.45 25.73
CA VAL A 407 9.35 15.44 26.28
C VAL A 407 8.49 16.03 27.38
N ASN A 408 7.18 16.11 27.15
CA ASN A 408 6.20 16.57 28.12
C ASN A 408 5.39 15.39 28.65
N ILE A 409 5.35 15.21 29.97
CA ILE A 409 4.67 14.08 30.63
C ILE A 409 3.65 14.65 31.61
N GLY A 410 2.38 14.34 31.38
CA GLY A 410 1.26 14.77 32.22
C GLY A 410 1.15 13.99 33.53
N GLY A 411 1.53 12.71 33.52
CA GLY A 411 1.51 11.84 34.69
C GLY A 411 2.86 11.66 35.39
N SER A 412 2.94 10.61 36.19
CA SER A 412 4.13 10.19 36.94
C SER A 412 4.97 9.22 36.11
N VAL A 413 6.27 9.16 36.40
CA VAL A 413 7.23 8.26 35.77
C VAL A 413 7.72 7.26 36.82
N THR A 414 7.50 5.97 36.59
CA THR A 414 7.84 4.93 37.57
C THR A 414 8.68 3.85 36.93
N LYS A 415 9.89 3.59 37.46
CA LYS A 415 10.81 2.55 36.96
C LYS A 415 11.02 2.58 35.44
N ALA A 416 11.13 3.77 34.87
CA ALA A 416 11.21 3.98 33.43
C ALA A 416 12.42 4.85 33.04
N THR A 417 12.72 4.90 31.75
CA THR A 417 13.86 5.64 31.19
C THR A 417 13.40 6.64 30.15
N ILE A 418 13.72 7.92 30.36
CA ILE A 418 13.29 9.04 29.51
C ILE A 418 14.50 9.76 28.94
N HIS A 419 14.60 9.83 27.61
CA HIS A 419 15.65 10.55 26.90
C HIS A 419 15.05 11.68 26.08
N ALA A 420 15.47 12.92 26.34
CA ALA A 420 15.10 14.08 25.54
C ALA A 420 16.37 14.82 25.10
N MET A 421 16.52 15.12 23.81
CA MET A 421 17.67 15.92 23.37
C MET A 421 17.51 17.39 23.81
N LYS A 422 16.28 17.94 23.83
CA LYS A 422 16.07 19.36 24.22
C LYS A 422 15.72 19.56 25.68
N SER A 423 14.49 19.26 26.08
CA SER A 423 14.00 19.54 27.44
C SER A 423 13.00 18.50 27.87
N ALA A 424 12.79 18.36 29.18
CA ALA A 424 11.76 17.47 29.69
C ALA A 424 10.99 18.10 30.84
N VAL A 425 9.66 17.94 30.81
CA VAL A 425 8.76 18.42 31.85
C VAL A 425 7.88 17.28 32.31
N VAL A 426 8.00 16.92 33.58
CA VAL A 426 7.13 15.94 34.22
C VAL A 426 6.20 16.69 35.16
N LYS A 427 4.89 16.58 34.96
CA LYS A 427 3.88 17.17 35.84
C LYS A 427 3.58 16.29 37.06
N GLY A 428 3.71 14.97 36.93
CA GLY A 428 3.62 14.01 38.03
C GLY A 428 4.97 13.72 38.70
N ASN A 429 4.99 12.76 39.62
CA ASN A 429 6.20 12.45 40.40
C ASN A 429 7.10 11.47 39.65
N VAL A 430 8.40 11.45 40.02
CA VAL A 430 9.39 10.54 39.44
C VAL A 430 9.83 9.52 40.50
N PHE A 431 9.69 8.24 40.21
CA PHE A 431 10.01 7.15 41.14
C PHE A 431 10.94 6.13 40.48
N SER A 432 12.11 5.89 41.07
CA SER A 432 13.06 4.87 40.62
C SER A 432 13.37 4.91 39.12
N SER A 433 13.44 6.10 38.53
CA SER A 433 13.52 6.29 37.08
C SER A 433 14.78 7.06 36.69
N THR A 434 15.14 6.98 35.41
CA THR A 434 16.24 7.75 34.83
C THR A 434 15.70 8.74 33.82
N ILE A 435 16.03 10.02 33.97
CA ILE A 435 15.66 11.07 33.01
C ILE A 435 16.93 11.80 32.58
N SER A 436 17.20 11.77 31.27
CA SER A 436 18.38 12.39 30.66
C SER A 436 17.95 13.44 29.64
N VAL A 437 18.42 14.68 29.83
CA VAL A 437 18.13 15.82 28.96
C VAL A 437 19.44 16.38 28.38
N GLY A 438 19.53 16.50 27.06
CA GLY A 438 20.66 17.15 26.39
C GLY A 438 21.99 16.39 26.51
N GLN A 439 21.92 15.08 26.69
CA GLN A 439 23.12 14.23 26.84
C GLN A 439 23.98 14.24 25.56
N HIS A 440 23.36 14.44 24.40
CA HIS A 440 24.05 14.55 23.12
C HIS A 440 24.95 15.80 23.07
N GLU A 441 24.41 16.96 23.43
CA GLU A 441 25.12 18.23 23.52
C GLU A 441 26.24 18.18 24.56
N PHE A 442 26.05 17.43 25.65
CA PHE A 442 27.10 17.23 26.64
C PHE A 442 28.28 16.43 26.08
N ILE A 443 28.01 15.32 25.39
CA ILE A 443 29.06 14.52 24.75
C ILE A 443 29.81 15.37 23.73
N ILE A 444 29.11 16.15 22.90
CA ILE A 444 29.74 17.09 21.96
C ILE A 444 30.58 18.12 22.70
N GLY A 445 30.09 18.70 23.80
CA GLY A 445 30.84 19.67 24.59
C GLY A 445 32.12 19.08 25.21
N GLU A 446 32.06 17.86 25.73
CA GLU A 446 33.23 17.16 26.26
C GLU A 446 34.23 16.82 25.15
N LEU A 447 33.76 16.32 24.00
CA LEU A 447 34.60 16.06 22.84
C LEU A 447 35.24 17.34 22.31
N THR A 448 34.50 18.45 22.29
CA THR A 448 35.01 19.77 21.89
C THR A 448 36.09 20.26 22.85
N THR A 449 35.93 20.05 24.15
CA THR A 449 36.94 20.38 25.16
C THR A 449 38.21 19.56 24.97
N GLN A 450 38.08 18.24 24.83
CA GLN A 450 39.22 17.35 24.55
C GLN A 450 39.91 17.72 23.23
N LEU A 451 39.14 18.02 22.18
CA LEU A 451 39.67 18.41 20.88
C LEU A 451 40.37 19.78 20.93
N SER A 452 39.87 20.71 21.75
CA SER A 452 40.54 22.00 22.00
C SER A 452 41.86 21.84 22.76
N GLU A 453 41.95 20.90 23.70
CA GLU A 453 43.21 20.57 24.36
C GLU A 453 44.19 19.90 23.38
N ILE A 454 43.71 18.96 22.56
CA ILE A 454 44.48 18.34 21.47
C ILE A 454 45.04 19.41 20.55
N LYS A 455 44.20 20.36 20.09
CA LYS A 455 44.61 21.51 19.28
C LYS A 455 45.78 22.26 19.90
N GLY A 456 45.71 22.58 21.19
CA GLY A 456 46.78 23.28 21.89
C GLY A 456 48.11 22.51 21.86
N TYR A 457 48.08 21.18 22.00
CA TYR A 457 49.27 20.35 21.81
C TYR A 457 49.79 20.38 20.36
N LEU A 458 48.90 20.34 19.36
CA LEU A 458 49.32 20.42 17.96
C LEU A 458 50.02 21.75 17.64
N GLU A 459 49.49 22.87 18.13
CA GLU A 459 50.11 24.20 17.99
C GLU A 459 51.48 24.26 18.69
N LEU A 460 51.61 23.67 19.88
CA LEU A 460 52.88 23.57 20.60
C LEU A 460 53.91 22.67 19.90
N ILE A 461 53.46 21.64 19.18
CA ILE A 461 54.31 20.77 18.35
C ILE A 461 54.77 21.53 17.10
N GLN A 462 53.85 22.21 16.40
CA GLN A 462 54.16 23.02 15.22
C GLN A 462 55.22 24.08 15.55
N ALA A 463 55.01 24.84 16.63
CA ALA A 463 55.95 25.87 17.08
C ALA A 463 57.32 25.29 17.45
N ALA A 464 57.36 24.11 18.09
CA ALA A 464 58.63 23.46 18.43
C ALA A 464 59.40 23.00 17.18
N ILE A 465 58.71 22.47 16.16
CA ILE A 465 59.34 22.07 14.89
C ILE A 465 59.86 23.29 14.14
N GLN A 466 59.07 24.36 14.05
CA GLN A 466 59.48 25.63 13.43
C GLN A 466 60.72 26.23 14.13
N GLN A 467 60.80 26.16 15.46
CA GLN A 467 62.00 26.58 16.19
C GLN A 467 63.22 25.73 15.87
N ILE A 468 63.06 24.41 15.73
CA ILE A 468 64.15 23.51 15.33
C ILE A 468 64.65 23.86 13.92
N LEU A 469 63.75 24.12 12.97
CA LEU A 469 64.11 24.51 11.62
C LEU A 469 64.84 25.86 11.58
N LEU A 470 64.35 26.83 12.34
CA LEU A 470 64.97 28.14 12.47
C LEU A 470 66.41 28.03 12.98
N ILE A 471 66.66 27.19 13.99
CA ILE A 471 68.02 26.93 14.53
C ILE A 471 68.91 26.25 13.49
N ARG A 472 68.33 25.38 12.64
CA ARG A 472 69.05 24.70 11.55
C ARG A 472 69.29 25.60 10.33
N GLY A 473 68.71 26.80 10.28
CA GLY A 473 68.74 27.66 9.10
C GLY A 473 67.97 27.08 7.91
N GLU A 474 66.99 26.23 8.20
CA GLU A 474 66.16 25.50 7.24
C GLU A 474 64.77 26.14 7.12
N THR A 475 64.09 25.93 6.00
CA THR A 475 62.71 26.39 5.75
C THR A 475 61.74 25.21 5.84
N ASP A 476 60.44 25.47 6.00
CA ASP A 476 59.43 24.41 6.10
C ASP A 476 59.47 23.42 4.90
N ASP A 477 59.79 23.90 3.70
CA ASP A 477 59.91 23.10 2.47
C ASP A 477 61.10 22.13 2.45
N SER A 478 62.09 22.27 3.35
CA SER A 478 63.28 21.40 3.35
C SER A 478 63.08 20.11 4.15
N LEU A 479 61.93 19.92 4.80
CA LEU A 479 61.65 18.82 5.71
C LEU A 479 61.01 17.64 4.97
N SER A 480 61.65 16.48 4.98
CA SER A 480 61.04 15.28 4.41
C SER A 480 59.90 14.73 5.30
N SER A 481 58.91 14.05 4.70
CA SER A 481 57.81 13.42 5.44
C SER A 481 58.31 12.45 6.54
N ALA A 482 59.41 11.74 6.30
CA ALA A 482 60.00 10.84 7.30
C ALA A 482 60.59 11.60 8.49
N GLU A 483 61.31 12.69 8.24
CA GLU A 483 61.88 13.55 9.29
C GLU A 483 60.79 14.27 10.08
N LEU A 484 59.74 14.76 9.41
CA LEU A 484 58.60 15.41 10.05
C LEU A 484 57.93 14.46 11.04
N ASN A 485 57.60 13.25 10.56
CA ASN A 485 56.98 12.21 11.38
C ASN A 485 57.88 11.79 12.54
N HIS A 486 59.20 11.74 12.34
CA HIS A 486 60.16 11.42 13.40
C HIS A 486 60.21 12.51 14.47
N LEU A 487 60.26 13.80 14.08
CA LEU A 487 60.26 14.93 15.01
C LEU A 487 58.97 14.99 15.83
N ILE A 488 57.81 14.81 15.19
CA ILE A 488 56.51 14.75 15.88
C ILE A 488 56.53 13.63 16.93
N ARG A 489 56.96 12.42 16.56
CA ARG A 489 57.03 11.28 17.50
C ARG A 489 57.97 11.56 18.68
N LEU A 490 59.15 12.10 18.43
CA LEU A 490 60.10 12.46 19.49
C LEU A 490 59.52 13.50 20.46
N LEU A 491 58.83 14.53 19.95
CA LEU A 491 58.19 15.55 20.78
C LEU A 491 57.07 14.96 21.64
N LEU A 492 56.26 14.06 21.08
CA LEU A 492 55.21 13.36 21.81
C LEU A 492 55.78 12.43 22.90
N GLU A 493 56.87 11.72 22.63
CA GLU A 493 57.51 10.80 23.58
C GLU A 493 58.28 11.52 24.70
N LYS A 494 58.91 12.66 24.40
CA LYS A 494 59.85 13.33 25.32
C LYS A 494 59.25 14.52 26.05
N LYS A 495 58.35 15.28 25.42
CA LYS A 495 57.90 16.60 25.91
C LYS A 495 56.40 16.68 26.13
N TYR A 496 55.60 16.05 25.27
CA TYR A 496 54.14 16.14 25.28
C TYR A 496 53.48 14.79 25.55
N THR A 497 53.95 14.08 26.58
CA THR A 497 53.53 12.69 26.88
C THR A 497 52.04 12.56 27.20
N ALA A 498 51.43 13.58 27.81
CA ALA A 498 50.01 13.63 28.12
C ALA A 498 49.09 13.65 26.88
N PHE A 499 49.61 14.05 25.72
CA PHE A 499 48.84 14.05 24.47
C PHE A 499 48.33 12.66 24.10
N GLN A 500 49.15 11.62 24.28
CA GLN A 500 48.78 10.28 23.84
C GLN A 500 47.57 9.74 24.60
N ASP A 501 47.53 9.98 25.91
CA ASP A 501 46.40 9.55 26.72
C ASP A 501 45.15 10.36 26.37
N LEU A 502 45.27 11.69 26.24
CA LEU A 502 44.17 12.55 25.83
C LEU A 502 43.58 12.13 24.47
N ASN A 503 44.44 11.90 23.47
CA ASN A 503 44.03 11.47 22.13
C ASN A 503 43.33 10.10 22.18
N ARG A 504 43.87 9.13 22.94
CA ARG A 504 43.21 7.82 23.11
C ARG A 504 41.83 7.94 23.74
N HIS A 505 41.67 8.79 24.76
CA HIS A 505 40.37 9.04 25.39
C HIS A 505 39.37 9.67 24.42
N PHE A 506 39.80 10.68 23.65
CA PHE A 506 38.99 11.30 22.62
C PHE A 506 38.50 10.27 21.59
N LEU A 507 39.43 9.48 21.03
CA LEU A 507 39.12 8.43 20.04
C LEU A 507 38.16 7.37 20.57
N GLN A 508 38.37 6.91 21.81
CA GLN A 508 37.48 5.93 22.45
C GLN A 508 36.08 6.50 22.65
N LYS A 509 35.98 7.77 23.05
CA LYS A 509 34.69 8.43 23.30
C LYS A 509 33.91 8.64 22.01
N VAL A 510 34.55 9.10 20.94
CA VAL A 510 33.93 9.17 19.60
C VAL A 510 33.43 7.78 19.16
N LYS A 511 34.26 6.73 19.34
CA LYS A 511 33.88 5.36 18.99
C LYS A 511 32.66 4.85 19.78
N ASN A 512 32.56 5.16 21.06
CA ASN A 512 31.46 4.72 21.93
C ASN A 512 30.13 5.41 21.61
N HIS A 513 30.18 6.58 20.95
CA HIS A 513 29.01 7.41 20.67
C HIS A 513 28.79 7.66 19.17
N SER A 514 29.42 6.86 18.28
CA SER A 514 29.48 7.10 16.84
C SER A 514 28.11 7.24 16.17
N LEU A 515 27.12 6.44 16.58
CA LEU A 515 25.74 6.49 16.06
C LEU A 515 24.98 7.77 16.42
N GLN A 516 25.45 8.49 17.45
CA GLN A 516 24.81 9.71 17.94
C GLN A 516 25.55 10.95 17.45
N LEU A 517 26.79 10.86 16.98
CA LEU A 517 27.62 12.02 16.63
C LEU A 517 27.50 12.41 15.15
N PRO A 518 27.59 13.71 14.83
CA PRO A 518 27.81 14.17 13.46
C PRO A 518 29.03 13.49 12.82
N VAL A 519 28.96 13.25 11.51
CA VAL A 519 29.95 12.47 10.75
C VAL A 519 31.35 13.06 10.87
N GLU A 520 31.47 14.38 10.96
CA GLU A 520 32.72 15.13 11.04
C GLU A 520 33.55 14.75 12.29
N TRP A 521 32.91 14.33 13.39
CA TRP A 521 33.61 13.84 14.58
C TRP A 521 34.30 12.50 14.32
N SER A 522 33.62 11.62 13.60
CA SER A 522 34.16 10.31 13.22
C SER A 522 35.30 10.46 12.22
N GLU A 523 35.17 11.37 11.26
CA GLU A 523 36.23 11.71 10.30
C GLU A 523 37.46 12.30 11.00
N MET A 524 37.26 13.24 11.94
CA MET A 524 38.34 13.82 12.73
C MET A 524 39.05 12.75 13.57
N ALA A 525 38.31 11.85 14.23
CA ALA A 525 38.88 10.74 14.97
C ALA A 525 39.70 9.80 14.08
N ALA A 526 39.21 9.47 12.89
CA ALA A 526 39.94 8.65 11.94
C ALA A 526 41.27 9.30 11.53
N LYS A 527 41.25 10.60 11.20
CA LYS A 527 42.46 11.38 10.88
C LYS A 527 43.47 11.40 12.03
N LEU A 528 43.03 11.72 13.25
CA LEU A 528 43.92 11.73 14.43
C LEU A 528 44.48 10.34 14.76
N TYR A 529 43.71 9.28 14.53
CA TYR A 529 44.19 7.90 14.67
C TYR A 529 45.27 7.57 13.64
N GLU A 530 45.03 7.87 12.36
CA GLU A 530 46.01 7.64 11.30
C GLU A 530 47.30 8.41 11.56
N VAL A 531 47.21 9.68 11.91
CA VAL A 531 48.37 10.54 12.10
C VAL A 531 49.21 10.15 13.33
N PHE A 532 48.57 9.87 14.46
CA PHE A 532 49.28 9.76 15.75
C PHE A 532 49.36 8.34 16.33
N ILE A 533 48.58 7.39 15.81
CA ILE A 533 48.57 6.00 16.32
C ILE A 533 49.16 5.01 15.31
N THR A 534 48.91 5.17 14.01
CA THR A 534 49.41 4.20 13.02
C THR A 534 50.93 4.30 12.80
N SER A 535 51.54 3.15 12.49
CA SER A 535 52.98 3.05 12.29
C SER A 535 53.47 3.69 10.98
N GLU A 536 52.62 3.76 9.96
CA GLU A 536 52.89 4.38 8.64
C GLU A 536 52.00 5.62 8.44
N ASN A 537 52.41 6.78 8.96
CA ASN A 537 51.67 8.02 8.74
C ASN A 537 51.90 8.54 7.31
N LYS A 538 51.00 8.19 6.39
CA LYS A 538 51.01 8.62 4.97
C LYS A 538 50.29 9.94 4.72
N GLN A 539 49.59 10.49 5.72
CA GLN A 539 48.79 11.70 5.56
C GLN A 539 49.61 12.98 5.73
N LEU A 540 50.59 13.01 6.65
CA LEU A 540 51.47 14.16 6.84
C LEU A 540 52.70 14.11 5.92
N LYS A 541 52.63 14.83 4.79
CA LYS A 541 53.73 14.92 3.83
C LYS A 541 54.73 16.02 4.17
N ASP A 542 54.24 17.15 4.68
CA ASP A 542 54.99 18.37 4.95
C ASP A 542 54.34 19.17 6.10
N MET A 543 54.96 20.30 6.45
CA MET A 543 54.43 21.22 7.45
C MET A 543 53.07 21.82 7.07
N GLY A 544 52.78 21.99 5.77
CA GLY A 544 51.50 22.48 5.27
C GLY A 544 50.35 21.50 5.57
N GLY A 545 50.58 20.20 5.43
CA GLY A 545 49.63 19.16 5.85
C GLY A 545 49.37 19.17 7.35
N PHE A 546 50.37 19.50 8.17
CA PHE A 546 50.20 19.63 9.62
C PHE A 546 49.39 20.88 9.98
N GLU A 547 49.64 21.99 9.31
CA GLU A 547 48.85 23.22 9.45
C GLU A 547 47.40 23.03 9.03
N LEU A 548 47.16 22.28 7.94
CA LEU A 548 45.81 21.93 7.49
C LEU A 548 45.07 21.10 8.55
N LEU A 549 45.72 20.10 9.16
CA LEU A 549 45.13 19.33 10.26
C LEU A 549 44.76 20.22 11.45
N ILE A 550 45.64 21.15 11.85
CA ILE A 550 45.35 22.13 12.90
C ILE A 550 44.17 23.02 12.51
N GLY A 551 44.10 23.45 11.24
CA GLY A 551 43.00 24.23 10.69
C GLY A 551 41.66 23.50 10.74
N GLU A 552 41.63 22.21 10.37
CA GLU A 552 40.42 21.37 10.45
C GLU A 552 39.98 21.15 11.89
N VAL A 553 40.93 20.84 12.80
CA VAL A 553 40.67 20.73 14.24
C VAL A 553 40.09 22.03 14.78
N LYS A 554 40.69 23.17 14.44
CA LYS A 554 40.23 24.51 14.84
C LYS A 554 38.82 24.79 14.32
N THR A 555 38.55 24.51 13.05
CA THR A 555 37.24 24.71 12.43
C THR A 555 36.17 23.90 13.15
N LEU A 556 36.46 22.63 13.47
CA LEU A 556 35.53 21.76 14.18
C LEU A 556 35.28 22.24 15.62
N VAL A 557 36.33 22.67 16.32
CA VAL A 557 36.21 23.27 17.67
C VAL A 557 35.41 24.57 17.64
N GLU A 558 35.58 25.42 16.62
CA GLU A 558 34.82 26.68 16.49
C GLU A 558 33.35 26.42 16.15
N LEU A 559 33.07 25.46 15.28
CA LEU A 559 31.72 25.08 14.86
C LEU A 559 30.87 24.55 16.04
N TYR A 560 31.46 23.72 16.89
CA TYR A 560 30.77 23.09 18.02
C TYR A 560 31.09 23.72 19.39
N GLY A 561 31.98 24.71 19.43
CA GLY A 561 32.45 25.39 20.64
C GLY A 561 31.57 26.55 21.10
N GLU A 562 30.56 26.95 20.31
CA GLU A 562 29.52 27.82 20.83
C GLU A 562 28.78 27.11 21.97
N LYS A 563 28.81 27.71 23.16
CA LYS A 563 28.07 27.18 24.33
C LYS A 563 26.60 27.03 23.95
N ALA A 564 26.13 25.79 23.83
CA ALA A 564 24.71 25.49 23.73
C ALA A 564 23.98 26.32 24.81
N ALA A 565 23.04 27.15 24.37
CA ALA A 565 22.38 28.10 25.23
C ALA A 565 21.77 27.40 26.47
N PRO A 566 21.68 28.07 27.65
CA PRO A 566 21.08 27.55 28.88
C PRO A 566 19.55 27.33 28.80
N LYS A 567 19.01 27.09 27.60
CA LYS A 567 17.58 26.85 27.35
C LYS A 567 17.15 25.41 27.62
N LEU A 568 18.08 24.46 27.71
CA LEU A 568 17.75 23.08 28.08
C LEU A 568 17.35 23.06 29.55
N TYR A 569 16.22 22.42 29.86
CA TYR A 569 15.79 22.26 31.23
C TYR A 569 15.09 20.93 31.48
N LEU A 570 15.22 20.46 32.72
CA LEU A 570 14.44 19.37 33.28
C LEU A 570 13.62 19.91 34.44
N SER A 571 12.30 19.81 34.36
CA SER A 571 11.39 20.21 35.43
C SER A 571 10.63 19.01 35.98
N VAL A 572 10.71 18.78 37.29
CA VAL A 572 9.97 17.73 38.00
C VAL A 572 9.40 18.27 39.31
N PRO A 573 8.23 17.85 39.80
CA PRO A 573 7.73 18.28 41.10
C PRO A 573 8.42 17.56 42.27
N TYR A 574 8.78 16.30 42.07
CA TYR A 574 9.33 15.42 43.11
C TYR A 574 10.02 14.21 42.49
N ALA A 575 11.16 13.80 43.07
CA ALA A 575 11.84 12.58 42.67
C ALA A 575 12.29 11.73 43.87
N ILE A 576 12.12 10.41 43.76
CA ILE A 576 12.58 9.40 44.74
C ILE A 576 13.43 8.35 44.04
N ASN A 577 14.57 7.97 44.61
CA ASN A 577 15.43 6.88 44.13
C ASN A 577 15.78 6.99 42.64
N SER A 578 15.85 8.21 42.11
CA SER A 578 15.90 8.47 40.67
C SER A 578 17.24 9.12 40.28
N VAL A 579 17.57 9.00 39.01
CA VAL A 579 18.74 9.65 38.40
C VAL A 579 18.22 10.70 37.43
N LEU A 580 18.55 11.96 37.70
CA LEU A 580 18.12 13.09 36.89
C LEU A 580 19.36 13.79 36.33
N TYR A 581 19.41 13.91 35.01
CA TYR A 581 20.51 14.55 34.30
C TYR A 581 19.98 15.60 33.33
N SER A 582 20.61 16.77 33.33
CA SER A 582 20.39 17.80 32.30
C SER A 582 21.70 18.50 31.97
N ASN A 583 22.02 18.68 30.69
CA ASN A 583 23.12 19.55 30.28
C ASN A 583 22.83 21.05 30.51
N GLY A 584 21.58 21.40 30.84
CA GLY A 584 21.18 22.75 31.20
C GLY A 584 20.79 22.87 32.67
N ASN A 585 19.58 23.36 32.92
CA ASN A 585 19.06 23.62 34.26
C ASN A 585 18.17 22.48 34.76
N ILE A 586 18.16 22.22 36.07
CA ILE A 586 17.16 21.35 36.70
C ILE A 586 16.34 22.16 37.70
N GLU A 587 15.03 22.17 37.54
CA GLU A 587 14.10 22.74 38.51
C GLU A 587 13.23 21.65 39.15
N VAL A 588 13.29 21.58 40.48
CA VAL A 588 12.38 20.77 41.28
C VAL A 588 11.34 21.69 41.90
N THR A 589 10.09 21.56 41.49
CA THR A 589 9.06 22.60 41.70
C THR A 589 8.19 22.41 42.94
N SER A 590 8.22 21.25 43.60
CA SER A 590 7.30 20.95 44.72
C SER A 590 7.97 20.28 45.93
N LYS A 591 7.90 18.95 46.06
CA LYS A 591 8.21 18.23 47.32
C LYS A 591 9.72 18.06 47.56
N GLY A 592 10.53 18.14 46.51
CA GLY A 592 11.99 18.07 46.60
C GLY A 592 12.58 16.77 46.04
N LEU A 593 13.61 16.25 46.71
CA LEU A 593 14.40 15.12 46.24
C LEU A 593 14.63 14.12 47.39
N TYR A 594 14.49 12.83 47.10
CA TYR A 594 14.74 11.78 48.09
C TYR A 594 15.64 10.69 47.50
N HIS A 595 16.80 10.43 48.11
CA HIS A 595 17.75 9.38 47.67
C HIS A 595 18.00 9.40 46.15
N SER A 596 18.10 10.59 45.57
CA SER A 596 18.22 10.77 44.12
C SER A 596 19.56 11.39 43.78
N SER A 597 20.09 11.02 42.61
CA SER A 597 21.29 11.65 42.04
C SER A 597 20.84 12.66 40.99
N VAL A 598 21.23 13.92 41.14
CA VAL A 598 20.77 15.02 40.30
C VAL A 598 21.97 15.82 39.81
N THR A 599 22.17 15.85 38.50
CA THR A 599 23.31 16.52 37.87
C THR A 599 22.85 17.48 36.79
N ALA A 600 23.23 18.75 36.92
CA ALA A 600 22.94 19.81 35.96
C ALA A 600 24.23 20.41 35.39
N GLY A 601 24.28 20.64 34.08
CA GLY A 601 25.38 21.34 33.42
C GLY A 601 25.46 22.83 33.76
N HIS A 602 24.37 23.42 34.28
CA HIS A 602 24.32 24.84 34.63
C HIS A 602 23.80 25.07 36.07
N ASP A 603 22.49 25.28 36.26
CA ASP A 603 21.91 25.58 37.58
C ASP A 603 20.94 24.51 38.08
N ILE A 604 20.87 24.34 39.40
CA ILE A 604 19.84 23.54 40.08
C ILE A 604 19.04 24.43 41.04
N LYS A 605 17.73 24.34 40.95
CA LYS A 605 16.81 24.96 41.92
C LYS A 605 15.85 23.92 42.47
N VAL A 606 15.81 23.77 43.79
CA VAL A 606 14.91 22.82 44.46
C VAL A 606 14.02 23.53 45.47
N ARG A 607 12.72 23.48 45.20
CA ARG A 607 11.67 23.72 46.18
C ARG A 607 11.39 22.43 46.96
N GLY A 608 11.05 22.57 48.24
CA GLY A 608 10.81 21.44 49.12
C GLY A 608 12.07 20.98 49.86
N VAL A 609 12.21 19.67 50.06
CA VAL A 609 13.28 19.09 50.90
C VAL A 609 14.14 18.14 50.10
N CYS A 610 15.45 18.29 50.18
CA CYS A 610 16.44 17.35 49.68
C CYS A 610 16.91 16.43 50.80
N ARG A 611 16.65 15.12 50.69
CA ARG A 611 17.00 14.12 51.71
C ARG A 611 17.70 12.93 51.06
N GLY A 612 19.01 12.85 51.26
CA GLY A 612 19.82 11.76 50.75
C GLY A 612 20.08 11.87 49.25
N GLY A 613 21.21 11.30 48.83
CA GLY A 613 21.71 11.39 47.46
C GLY A 613 22.66 12.57 47.26
N GLU A 614 22.84 12.93 46.00
CA GLU A 614 23.85 13.89 45.55
C GLU A 614 23.25 14.88 44.55
N ILE A 615 23.58 16.16 44.72
CA ILE A 615 23.10 17.27 43.89
C ILE A 615 24.32 18.01 43.35
N ILE A 616 24.51 17.99 42.03
CA ILE A 616 25.70 18.54 41.36
C ILE A 616 25.26 19.55 40.31
N ALA A 617 25.78 20.77 40.37
CA ALA A 617 25.57 21.78 39.32
C ALA A 617 26.83 22.59 39.06
N ALA A 618 27.15 22.88 37.81
CA ALA A 618 28.40 23.59 37.48
C ALA A 618 28.44 25.03 38.02
N ASN A 619 27.29 25.72 38.07
CA ASN A 619 27.23 27.16 38.35
C ASN A 619 26.48 27.49 39.66
N LYS A 620 25.14 27.38 39.69
CA LYS A 620 24.37 27.77 40.87
C LYS A 620 23.52 26.64 41.41
N ILE A 621 23.54 26.45 42.74
CA ILE A 621 22.61 25.57 43.44
C ILE A 621 21.78 26.39 44.44
N SER A 622 20.46 26.26 44.37
CA SER A 622 19.52 26.90 45.29
C SER A 622 18.54 25.89 45.87
N LEU A 623 18.64 25.63 47.17
CA LEU A 623 17.88 24.61 47.88
C LEU A 623 17.08 25.27 49.00
N GLN A 624 15.79 24.92 49.12
CA GLN A 624 14.98 25.43 50.22
C GLN A 624 15.35 24.75 51.55
N ASN A 625 15.42 23.42 51.58
CA ASN A 625 15.81 22.64 52.75
C ASN A 625 16.69 21.45 52.36
N THR A 626 17.73 21.15 53.15
CA THR A 626 18.60 19.98 52.93
C THR A 626 18.78 19.15 54.20
N GLY A 627 18.91 17.84 54.02
CA GLY A 627 19.14 16.89 55.09
C GLY A 627 17.88 16.53 55.88
N SER A 628 18.09 15.84 56.99
CA SER A 628 17.01 15.43 57.90
C SER A 628 17.54 15.33 59.34
N VAL A 629 16.62 15.33 60.30
CA VAL A 629 16.93 15.12 61.73
C VAL A 629 17.64 13.77 61.97
N ASN A 630 17.43 12.78 61.09
CA ASN A 630 18.03 11.45 61.17
C ASN A 630 19.43 11.37 60.51
N LEU A 631 20.11 12.50 60.29
CA LEU A 631 21.47 12.58 59.73
C LEU A 631 21.63 11.82 58.39
N ILE A 632 20.61 11.88 57.52
CA ILE A 632 20.73 11.32 56.17
C ILE A 632 21.71 12.18 55.37
N LYS A 633 22.89 11.61 55.09
CA LYS A 633 23.96 12.27 54.32
C LYS A 633 23.39 12.78 52.99
N THR A 634 23.42 14.10 52.83
CA THR A 634 22.96 14.79 51.62
C THR A 634 24.12 15.62 51.12
N VAL A 635 24.59 15.33 49.90
CA VAL A 635 25.79 15.94 49.33
C VAL A 635 25.39 16.94 48.25
N VAL A 636 25.94 18.15 48.33
CA VAL A 636 25.68 19.23 47.37
C VAL A 636 27.02 19.71 46.82
N ARG A 637 27.22 19.68 45.51
CA ARG A 637 28.50 20.02 44.87
C ARG A 637 28.32 21.07 43.78
N THR A 638 29.15 22.10 43.79
CA THR A 638 29.24 23.04 42.67
C THR A 638 30.67 23.23 42.19
N GLY A 639 30.82 23.79 40.98
CA GLY A 639 32.12 24.11 40.39
C GLY A 639 32.87 25.19 41.17
N GLU A 640 34.15 25.41 40.83
CA GLU A 640 35.02 26.37 41.55
C GLU A 640 34.48 27.81 41.52
N LYS A 641 33.85 28.20 40.41
CA LYS A 641 33.22 29.53 40.22
C LYS A 641 31.76 29.57 40.69
N GLY A 642 31.25 28.44 41.15
CA GLY A 642 29.84 28.28 41.51
C GLY A 642 29.51 28.78 42.91
N ASN A 643 28.22 28.79 43.22
CA ASN A 643 27.72 29.10 44.57
C ASN A 643 26.55 28.22 44.97
N ILE A 644 26.46 27.98 46.29
CA ILE A 644 25.40 27.20 46.92
C ILE A 644 24.61 28.12 47.85
N THR A 645 23.29 28.11 47.71
CA THR A 645 22.34 28.77 48.62
C THR A 645 21.42 27.73 49.24
N ILE A 646 21.32 27.70 50.57
CA ILE A 646 20.43 26.80 51.29
C ILE A 646 19.60 27.58 52.30
N GLY A 647 18.28 27.49 52.21
CA GLY A 647 17.37 28.13 53.17
C GLY A 647 17.53 27.56 54.59
N HIS A 648 17.50 26.23 54.72
CA HIS A 648 17.75 25.51 55.96
C HIS A 648 18.56 24.23 55.70
N ALA A 649 19.76 24.16 56.29
CA ALA A 649 20.64 23.01 56.20
C ALA A 649 20.62 22.23 57.53
N HIS A 650 20.15 20.99 57.51
CA HIS A 650 20.25 20.11 58.68
C HIS A 650 21.68 19.59 58.89
N ALA A 651 22.00 19.26 60.14
CA ALA A 651 23.22 18.54 60.48
C ALA A 651 23.41 17.29 59.59
N GLY A 652 24.66 17.04 59.17
CA GLY A 652 25.02 15.97 58.24
C GLY A 652 24.88 16.34 56.75
N THR A 653 24.40 17.54 56.42
CA THR A 653 24.53 18.08 55.05
C THR A 653 26.01 18.34 54.75
N GLU A 654 26.49 17.87 53.60
CA GLU A 654 27.85 18.11 53.11
C GLU A 654 27.77 18.99 51.85
N ILE A 655 28.50 20.10 51.83
CA ILE A 655 28.61 20.98 50.68
C ILE A 655 30.03 20.95 50.13
N HIS A 656 30.17 21.06 48.81
CA HIS A 656 31.44 21.19 48.10
C HIS A 656 31.38 22.35 47.12
N VAL A 657 32.43 23.17 47.11
CA VAL A 657 32.66 24.20 46.10
C VAL A 657 34.06 23.98 45.56
N GLY A 658 34.17 23.54 44.30
CA GLY A 658 35.43 23.03 43.76
C GLY A 658 35.95 21.83 44.58
N ASN A 659 37.24 21.87 44.93
CA ASN A 659 37.88 20.82 45.72
C ASN A 659 37.73 21.00 47.24
N ARG A 660 37.04 22.04 47.70
CA ARG A 660 36.82 22.31 49.13
C ARG A 660 35.47 21.73 49.58
N SER A 661 35.40 21.27 50.82
CA SER A 661 34.18 20.72 51.40
C SER A 661 33.93 21.24 52.81
N TYR A 662 32.66 21.18 53.22
CA TYR A 662 32.24 21.48 54.59
C TYR A 662 31.01 20.64 54.95
N THR A 663 31.01 20.07 56.15
CA THR A 663 29.90 19.29 56.69
C THR A 663 29.31 20.00 57.89
N PHE A 664 28.01 20.30 57.82
CA PHE A 664 27.29 20.96 58.91
C PHE A 664 27.12 20.00 60.09
N THR A 665 27.59 20.40 61.28
CA THR A 665 27.46 19.63 62.53
C THR A 665 26.20 19.98 63.33
N ALA A 666 25.61 21.15 63.05
CA ALA A 666 24.35 21.63 63.60
C ALA A 666 23.42 22.10 62.46
N ASN A 667 22.16 22.42 62.79
CA ASN A 667 21.25 23.00 61.81
C ASN A 667 21.61 24.48 61.58
N GLU A 668 21.70 24.89 60.32
CA GLU A 668 22.01 26.26 59.91
C GLU A 668 20.91 26.84 59.01
N MET A 669 20.70 28.14 59.09
CA MET A 669 19.69 28.87 58.31
C MET A 669 20.35 29.91 57.42
N GLY A 670 19.85 30.07 56.19
CA GLY A 670 20.29 31.13 55.28
C GLY A 670 21.73 30.96 54.76
N VAL A 671 22.18 29.73 54.59
CA VAL A 671 23.54 29.39 54.17
C VAL A 671 23.82 29.93 52.76
N PHE A 672 24.93 30.64 52.62
CA PHE A 672 25.53 30.99 51.34
C PHE A 672 26.99 30.54 51.30
N ALA A 673 27.34 29.67 50.34
CA ALA A 673 28.70 29.14 50.19
C ALA A 673 29.29 29.38 48.80
N ARG A 674 30.55 29.83 48.75
CA ARG A 674 31.36 30.00 47.53
C ARG A 674 32.87 29.97 47.86
N LEU A 675 33.73 29.92 46.86
CA LEU A 675 35.15 30.22 47.05
C LEU A 675 35.39 31.75 47.05
N ASP A 676 36.32 32.20 47.87
CA ASP A 676 36.90 33.55 47.76
C ASP A 676 38.05 33.59 46.73
N ASP A 677 38.66 34.76 46.58
CA ASP A 677 39.74 34.99 45.60
C ASP A 677 41.03 34.20 45.94
N GLU A 678 41.15 33.68 47.17
CA GLU A 678 42.27 32.84 47.63
C GLU A 678 41.95 31.34 47.50
N GLY A 679 40.77 30.96 47.00
CA GLY A 679 40.34 29.57 46.85
C GLY A 679 39.96 28.91 48.19
N MET A 680 39.63 29.71 49.19
CA MET A 680 39.14 29.26 50.49
C MET A 680 37.61 29.25 50.49
N LEU A 681 37.03 28.28 51.20
CA LEU A 681 35.58 28.13 51.27
C LEU A 681 34.99 29.15 52.23
N LEU A 682 34.22 30.09 51.68
CA LEU A 682 33.49 31.11 52.41
C LEU A 682 32.04 30.65 52.60
N ILE A 683 31.60 30.54 53.86
CA ILE A 683 30.23 30.20 54.25
C ILE A 683 29.69 31.35 55.10
N LYS A 684 28.54 31.90 54.69
CA LYS A 684 27.83 32.98 55.38
C LYS A 684 26.44 32.56 55.81
#